data_AF-A0A8K0L7S5-F1
#
_entry.id   AF-A0A8K0L7S5-F1
#
_cell.length_a   1.000
_cell.length_b   1.000
_cell.length_c   1.000
_cell.angle_alpha   90.00
_cell.angle_beta   90.00
_cell.angle_gamma   90.00
#
_symmetry.space_group_name_H-M   'P 1'
#
loop_
_entity.id
_entity.type
_entity.pdbx_description
1 polymer ?
#
loop_
_entity_poly.entity_id
_entity_poly.type
_entity_poly.pdbx_seq_one_letter_code
_entity_poly.pdbx_strand_id
1 'polypeptide(L)'
;MSRRHEDYRIAWICALPIELAAATCLLDDRHPPLPQPRHDHNSYRLGSISEHNIVIACLPAGSIGLNTCRNIDFGLMVGVGGGVPSAENDIRLGDVVVSYMGRARPGRFERTGSLDRPPMVLLSALSALQAMHMMEGSRMDNILRSAIARYPKFRIDCAKPDAATDVLFRAEYSHPPRWTGTCSTCDTRFVVRRTPRANSSSVVHYGLVGSGNQVIRDGITREALRSDLNLLCVEMEAAGLMNNSPCLVIRGICDYADSHKQKLWQPYAACTAAAFAKDLLSHVPSWNNKAATSIECARSRENRPGPMFDLRADSAVSSFGQQHRGRTRTHSSSSWSRRPAADHSQDTALSSSSRFDSLRQCTARTEASNSTESSPPRGRVSQVSPHAQWRSSVSKVSPNARWATAGWFDQDLEFEGFCVDLDLYHGDTLNNMMADTRNNKLCVVQFVVHARSRPFAFGETSQAHYAKLPHSDKKFVLKDFQQPDNKDFSYLVEEMQQQALCKSFALEFNGLVQTDHPLDFVTTICLQGTAGARKDDIMFLEPLIDTTNYVRYNSNGYYVLNDDDDPFNVMAQAFSHFTFERSFGNFLVVNIQGYRNTLTDPAIHTKEGEKFKLLPTNLHEEGFKFFFALHKCNAICGKLQLKSNKDMMLAGSFKFREIWPTMQSTVFCASKLCRKIIGVATAKNSSKFPERRWCDDCFPWLEKSTSTQTCREGPVHHFEASGFFYESQGRRIPTRCPDHVQSAE
;
A
#
# COMPACT_ATOMS: atom_id res chain seq x y z
N MET A 1 17.96 -27.78 -30.63
CA MET A 1 16.84 -26.89 -31.03
C MET A 1 17.12 -25.50 -30.50
N SER A 2 16.89 -24.45 -31.29
CA SER A 2 17.00 -23.07 -30.81
C SER A 2 15.83 -22.76 -29.89
N ARG A 3 16.10 -22.32 -28.66
CA ARG A 3 15.07 -21.96 -27.67
C ARG A 3 14.49 -20.59 -27.99
N ARG A 4 13.19 -20.41 -27.76
CA ARG A 4 12.42 -19.17 -27.99
C ARG A 4 11.80 -18.68 -26.69
N HIS A 5 11.35 -17.42 -26.66
CA HIS A 5 10.71 -16.84 -25.47
C HIS A 5 9.48 -17.62 -25.00
N GLU A 6 8.73 -18.20 -25.94
CA GLU A 6 7.53 -19.01 -25.65
C GLU A 6 7.81 -20.38 -25.01
N ASP A 7 9.07 -20.80 -24.97
CA ASP A 7 9.48 -22.04 -24.32
C ASP A 7 9.59 -21.87 -22.80
N TYR A 8 9.60 -20.63 -22.28
CA TYR A 8 9.69 -20.31 -20.85
C TYR A 8 8.31 -20.00 -20.31
N ARG A 9 7.74 -20.96 -19.56
CA ARG A 9 6.37 -20.93 -19.07
C ARG A 9 6.25 -20.62 -17.57
N ILE A 10 7.37 -20.68 -16.84
CA ILE A 10 7.41 -20.46 -15.41
C ILE A 10 8.28 -19.25 -15.12
N ALA A 11 7.71 -18.31 -14.37
CA ALA A 11 8.42 -17.13 -13.91
C ALA A 11 8.93 -17.31 -12.48
N TRP A 12 10.18 -16.95 -12.24
CA TRP A 12 10.76 -16.84 -10.92
C TRP A 12 11.16 -15.39 -10.67
N ILE A 13 10.56 -14.75 -9.68
CA ILE A 13 10.67 -13.32 -9.47
C ILE A 13 11.36 -13.03 -8.14
N CYS A 14 12.43 -12.24 -8.23
CA CYS A 14 13.27 -11.81 -7.12
C CYS A 14 13.19 -10.28 -6.98
N ALA A 15 13.37 -9.78 -5.75
CA ALA A 15 13.43 -8.36 -5.44
C ALA A 15 14.88 -7.86 -5.24
N LEU A 16 15.78 -8.73 -4.79
CA LEU A 16 17.16 -8.36 -4.47
C LEU A 16 18.19 -9.11 -5.33
N PRO A 17 19.35 -8.50 -5.63
CA PRO A 17 20.43 -9.18 -6.35
C PRO A 17 20.90 -10.48 -5.70
N ILE A 18 20.87 -10.57 -4.37
CA ILE A 18 21.22 -11.79 -3.64
C ILE A 18 20.22 -12.93 -3.87
N GLU A 19 18.93 -12.59 -4.02
CA GLU A 19 17.87 -13.55 -4.34
C GLU A 19 17.99 -14.02 -5.79
N LEU A 20 18.30 -13.10 -6.72
CA LEU A 20 18.61 -13.45 -8.12
C LEU A 20 19.82 -14.39 -8.19
N ALA A 21 20.88 -14.11 -7.43
CA ALA A 21 22.06 -14.96 -7.37
C ALA A 21 21.72 -16.36 -6.83
N ALA A 22 20.93 -16.44 -5.76
CA ALA A 22 20.46 -17.71 -5.19
C ALA A 22 19.65 -18.53 -6.20
N ALA A 23 18.66 -17.91 -6.85
CA ALA A 23 17.84 -18.55 -7.87
C ALA A 23 18.69 -19.05 -9.06
N THR A 24 19.56 -18.20 -9.59
CA THR A 24 20.41 -18.52 -10.76
C THR A 24 21.44 -19.62 -10.46
N CYS A 25 21.87 -19.74 -9.20
CA CYS A 25 22.79 -20.79 -8.74
C CYS A 25 22.12 -22.17 -8.71
N LEU A 26 20.81 -22.21 -8.45
CA LEU A 26 20.06 -23.44 -8.29
C LEU A 26 19.46 -24.00 -9.59
N LEU A 27 19.58 -23.30 -10.72
CA LEU A 27 19.25 -23.87 -12.03
C LEU A 27 20.00 -25.19 -12.27
N ASP A 28 19.34 -26.14 -12.91
CA ASP A 28 19.97 -27.38 -13.39
C ASP A 28 20.85 -27.04 -14.59
N ASP A 29 20.27 -26.38 -15.60
CA ASP A 29 21.01 -25.82 -16.73
C ASP A 29 20.76 -24.31 -16.89
N ARG A 30 21.80 -23.58 -17.31
CA ARG A 30 21.69 -22.17 -17.70
C ARG A 30 21.59 -22.05 -19.21
N HIS A 31 20.61 -21.29 -19.67
CA HIS A 31 20.44 -21.02 -21.09
C HIS A 31 21.06 -19.66 -21.45
N PRO A 32 21.58 -19.50 -22.69
CA PRO A 32 22.00 -18.21 -23.20
C PRO A 32 20.85 -17.19 -23.18
N PRO A 33 21.15 -15.89 -23.04
CA PRO A 33 20.14 -14.85 -23.14
C PRO A 33 19.51 -14.86 -24.53
N LEU A 34 18.21 -14.55 -24.60
CA LEU A 34 17.51 -14.35 -25.85
C LEU A 34 17.49 -12.86 -26.23
N PRO A 35 17.35 -12.52 -27.53
CA PRO A 35 17.25 -11.14 -27.97
C PRO A 35 16.03 -10.44 -27.37
N GLN A 36 16.22 -9.32 -26.70
CA GLN A 36 15.14 -8.57 -26.05
C GLN A 36 14.74 -7.36 -26.90
N PRO A 37 13.45 -6.96 -26.89
CA PRO A 37 13.02 -5.71 -27.49
C PRO A 37 13.70 -4.51 -26.82
N ARG A 38 13.98 -3.43 -27.57
CA ARG A 38 14.64 -2.21 -27.06
C ARG A 38 13.92 -1.53 -25.88
N HIS A 39 12.62 -1.79 -25.71
CA HIS A 39 11.78 -1.23 -24.66
C HIS A 39 11.67 -2.13 -23.41
N ASP A 40 12.26 -3.33 -23.41
CA ASP A 40 12.37 -4.13 -22.21
C ASP A 40 13.75 -3.94 -21.58
N HIS A 41 13.76 -3.23 -20.46
CA HIS A 41 14.98 -2.95 -19.70
C HIS A 41 15.23 -3.98 -18.59
N ASN A 42 14.36 -4.98 -18.43
CA ASN A 42 14.53 -6.00 -17.41
C ASN A 42 15.73 -6.91 -17.71
N SER A 43 16.39 -7.37 -16.65
CA SER A 43 17.44 -8.36 -16.76
C SER A 43 16.88 -9.75 -16.49
N TYR A 44 16.83 -10.59 -17.53
CA TYR A 44 16.38 -11.97 -17.41
C TYR A 44 17.56 -12.95 -17.32
N ARG A 45 17.42 -13.96 -16.46
CA ARG A 45 18.22 -15.18 -16.51
C ARG A 45 17.34 -16.34 -16.94
N LEU A 46 17.82 -17.12 -17.88
CA LEU A 46 17.09 -18.22 -18.47
C LEU A 46 17.76 -19.53 -18.08
N GLY A 47 16.95 -20.56 -17.81
CA GLY A 47 17.47 -21.88 -17.49
C GLY A 47 16.39 -22.94 -17.37
N SER A 48 16.76 -24.07 -16.79
CA SER A 48 15.84 -25.16 -16.47
C SER A 48 15.96 -25.59 -15.00
N ILE A 49 14.86 -26.09 -14.45
CA ILE A 49 14.83 -26.89 -13.22
C ILE A 49 13.93 -28.09 -13.51
N SER A 50 14.45 -29.30 -13.28
CA SER A 50 13.78 -30.53 -13.70
C SER A 50 13.43 -30.45 -15.19
N GLU A 51 12.19 -30.76 -15.58
CA GLU A 51 11.73 -30.71 -16.97
C GLU A 51 11.18 -29.33 -17.40
N HIS A 52 11.33 -28.31 -16.54
CA HIS A 52 10.72 -27.00 -16.73
C HIS A 52 11.72 -25.94 -17.17
N ASN A 53 11.37 -25.16 -18.21
CA ASN A 53 12.12 -23.96 -18.59
C ASN A 53 11.63 -22.75 -17.79
N ILE A 54 12.57 -22.05 -17.15
CA ILE A 54 12.29 -20.98 -16.20
C ILE A 54 12.95 -19.68 -16.64
N VAL A 55 12.19 -18.61 -16.55
CA VAL A 55 12.70 -17.23 -16.63
C VAL A 55 12.79 -16.64 -15.24
N ILE A 56 13.97 -16.15 -14.87
CA ILE A 56 14.22 -15.47 -13.60
C ILE A 56 14.37 -13.98 -13.88
N ALA A 57 13.62 -13.14 -13.18
CA ALA A 57 13.74 -11.69 -13.23
C ALA A 57 14.02 -11.12 -11.83
N CYS A 58 14.92 -10.14 -11.76
CA CYS A 58 15.08 -9.30 -10.57
C CYS A 58 14.45 -7.95 -10.89
N LEU A 59 13.31 -7.65 -10.29
CA LEU A 59 12.59 -6.41 -10.55
C LEU A 59 13.14 -5.30 -9.65
N PRO A 60 13.41 -4.10 -10.17
CA PRO A 60 13.68 -2.93 -9.32
C PRO A 60 12.49 -2.67 -8.39
N ALA A 61 12.75 -2.14 -7.19
CA ALA A 61 11.70 -1.77 -6.24
C ALA A 61 10.62 -0.92 -6.94
N GLY A 62 9.35 -1.33 -6.87
CA GLY A 62 8.22 -0.65 -7.52
C GLY A 62 8.03 -0.89 -9.02
N SER A 63 8.84 -1.75 -9.67
CA SER A 63 8.64 -2.17 -11.07
C SER A 63 7.94 -3.52 -11.15
N ILE A 64 6.90 -3.64 -11.97
CA ILE A 64 6.17 -4.91 -12.21
C ILE A 64 6.12 -5.18 -13.71
N GLY A 65 6.60 -6.36 -14.14
CA GLY A 65 6.33 -6.86 -15.49
C GLY A 65 7.41 -7.78 -16.06
N LEU A 66 6.98 -8.88 -16.68
CA LEU A 66 7.79 -9.72 -17.56
C LEU A 66 7.44 -9.39 -19.02
N ASN A 67 7.76 -8.17 -19.46
CA ASN A 67 7.27 -7.60 -20.72
C ASN A 67 7.61 -8.46 -21.96
N THR A 68 8.74 -9.16 -21.93
CA THR A 68 9.23 -10.03 -23.02
C THR A 68 8.70 -11.47 -22.95
N CYS A 69 8.35 -11.99 -21.76
CA CYS A 69 7.86 -13.37 -21.60
C CYS A 69 6.35 -13.37 -21.38
N ARG A 70 5.56 -13.30 -22.46
CA ARG A 70 4.09 -13.18 -22.40
C ARG A 70 3.34 -14.49 -22.15
N ASN A 71 4.03 -15.61 -22.17
CA ASN A 71 3.47 -16.96 -22.09
C ASN A 71 3.75 -17.61 -20.72
N ILE A 72 3.55 -16.87 -19.62
CA ILE A 72 3.77 -17.42 -18.27
C ILE A 72 2.48 -18.07 -17.76
N ASP A 73 2.56 -19.35 -17.42
CA ASP A 73 1.45 -20.12 -16.86
C ASP A 73 1.26 -19.83 -15.37
N PHE A 74 2.37 -19.66 -14.64
CA PHE A 74 2.38 -19.22 -13.25
C PHE A 74 3.73 -18.62 -12.83
N GLY A 75 3.71 -17.86 -11.73
CA GLY A 75 4.91 -17.29 -11.12
C GLY A 75 5.26 -17.93 -9.77
N LEU A 76 6.53 -17.84 -9.39
CA LEU A 76 7.01 -17.99 -8.03
C LEU A 76 7.64 -16.67 -7.62
N MET A 77 7.23 -16.13 -6.48
CA MET A 77 7.90 -15.00 -5.88
C MET A 77 8.76 -15.49 -4.73
N VAL A 78 10.08 -15.48 -4.93
CA VAL A 78 11.02 -16.13 -4.04
C VAL A 78 12.04 -15.11 -3.57
N GLY A 79 12.17 -14.98 -2.26
CA GLY A 79 13.11 -14.04 -1.69
C GLY A 79 13.20 -14.16 -0.18
N VAL A 80 13.67 -13.10 0.46
CA VAL A 80 13.74 -13.02 1.92
C VAL A 80 12.53 -12.28 2.50
N GLY A 81 12.26 -12.51 3.78
CA GLY A 81 11.24 -11.81 4.55
C GLY A 81 11.57 -11.80 6.05
N GLY A 82 10.81 -11.00 6.79
CA GLY A 82 10.87 -10.96 8.25
C GLY A 82 9.96 -12.02 8.87
N GLY A 83 10.48 -12.80 9.80
CA GLY A 83 9.75 -13.86 10.49
C GLY A 83 8.89 -13.32 11.62
N VAL A 84 7.72 -13.93 11.82
CA VAL A 84 6.76 -13.57 12.87
C VAL A 84 6.56 -14.78 13.80
N PRO A 85 7.51 -15.05 14.72
CA PRO A 85 7.46 -16.23 15.57
C PRO A 85 6.31 -16.17 16.59
N SER A 86 5.74 -17.32 16.92
CA SER A 86 4.74 -17.51 17.98
C SER A 86 5.05 -18.74 18.83
N ALA A 87 4.24 -18.98 19.89
CA ALA A 87 4.38 -20.19 20.68
C ALA A 87 4.02 -21.46 19.88
N GLU A 88 3.07 -21.32 18.94
CA GLU A 88 2.60 -22.38 18.05
C GLU A 88 3.51 -22.57 16.83
N ASN A 89 4.13 -21.48 16.36
CA ASN A 89 5.04 -21.48 15.21
C ASN A 89 6.40 -20.92 15.64
N ASP A 90 7.30 -21.81 16.07
CA ASP A 90 8.69 -21.47 16.37
C ASP A 90 9.43 -21.19 15.05
N ILE A 91 9.26 -19.99 14.49
CA ILE A 91 9.94 -19.54 13.27
C ILE A 91 11.36 -19.08 13.61
N ARG A 92 12.34 -19.55 12.84
CA ARG A 92 13.77 -19.24 13.05
C ARG A 92 14.44 -18.65 11.82
N LEU A 93 15.58 -17.98 12.03
CA LEU A 93 16.36 -17.46 10.90
C LEU A 93 16.85 -18.63 10.03
N GLY A 94 16.71 -18.46 8.71
CA GLY A 94 16.97 -19.50 7.72
C GLY A 94 15.82 -20.49 7.51
N ASP A 95 14.73 -20.44 8.28
CA ASP A 95 13.49 -21.16 7.94
C ASP A 95 12.84 -20.58 6.68
N VAL A 96 11.91 -21.33 6.09
CA VAL A 96 11.14 -20.92 4.92
C VAL A 96 9.67 -20.81 5.29
N VAL A 97 9.03 -19.70 4.93
CA VAL A 97 7.58 -19.51 5.02
C VAL A 97 6.99 -19.50 3.61
N VAL A 98 5.96 -20.31 3.40
CA VAL A 98 5.27 -20.46 2.10
C VAL A 98 3.83 -20.00 2.26
N SER A 99 3.36 -19.15 1.34
CA SER A 99 1.98 -18.68 1.34
C SER A 99 1.02 -19.85 1.11
N TYR A 100 0.33 -20.28 2.17
CA TYR A 100 -0.62 -21.40 2.14
C TYR A 100 -1.97 -20.96 2.72
N MET A 101 -3.06 -21.53 2.20
CA MET A 101 -4.43 -21.05 2.39
C MET A 101 -4.77 -20.75 3.86
N GLY A 102 -4.93 -19.46 4.17
CA GLY A 102 -5.50 -18.98 5.42
C GLY A 102 -6.46 -17.84 5.14
N ARG A 103 -7.60 -17.81 5.85
CA ARG A 103 -8.37 -16.56 6.00
C ARG A 103 -7.73 -15.79 7.13
N ALA A 104 -7.14 -14.62 6.82
CA ALA A 104 -6.77 -13.66 7.86
C ALA A 104 -8.04 -13.28 8.65
N ARG A 105 -7.92 -13.21 9.98
CA ARG A 105 -9.02 -12.73 10.83
C ARG A 105 -9.16 -11.21 10.68
N PRO A 106 -10.35 -10.63 10.91
CA PRO A 106 -10.48 -9.18 11.02
C PRO A 106 -9.64 -8.71 12.21
N GLY A 107 -8.55 -7.99 11.93
CA GLY A 107 -7.59 -7.49 12.91
C GLY A 107 -7.74 -5.98 13.16
N ARG A 108 -6.76 -5.30 13.77
CA ARG A 108 -6.70 -3.82 13.77
C ARG A 108 -5.95 -3.26 12.56
N PHE A 109 -5.21 -4.08 11.80
CA PHE A 109 -4.48 -3.67 10.59
C PHE A 109 -5.29 -3.83 9.30
N GLU A 110 -5.26 -2.80 8.44
CA GLU A 110 -6.27 -2.64 7.40
C GLU A 110 -5.88 -3.51 6.24
N ARG A 111 -6.68 -4.56 6.03
CA ARG A 111 -6.50 -5.44 4.89
C ARG A 111 -6.92 -4.68 3.65
N THR A 112 -5.95 -4.12 2.94
CA THR A 112 -6.14 -3.44 1.65
C THR A 112 -6.47 -4.41 0.50
N GLY A 113 -6.35 -5.73 0.73
CA GLY A 113 -6.73 -6.75 -0.24
C GLY A 113 -6.45 -8.19 0.20
N SER A 114 -6.84 -9.13 -0.65
CA SER A 114 -6.35 -10.51 -0.65
C SER A 114 -5.59 -10.72 -1.94
N LEU A 115 -4.43 -11.35 -1.87
CA LEU A 115 -3.76 -11.81 -3.09
C LEU A 115 -4.59 -12.95 -3.70
N ASP A 116 -4.56 -13.07 -5.03
CA ASP A 116 -5.18 -14.17 -5.75
C ASP A 116 -4.66 -15.51 -5.23
N ARG A 117 -5.54 -16.52 -5.23
CA ARG A 117 -5.20 -17.86 -4.74
C ARG A 117 -4.09 -18.43 -5.63
N PRO A 118 -3.02 -19.04 -5.07
CA PRO A 118 -2.00 -19.68 -5.89
C PRO A 118 -2.63 -20.68 -6.87
N PRO A 119 -2.07 -20.84 -8.09
CA PRO A 119 -2.58 -21.78 -9.08
C PRO A 119 -2.78 -23.17 -8.49
N MET A 120 -3.85 -23.87 -8.91
CA MET A 120 -4.13 -25.23 -8.43
C MET A 120 -2.98 -26.22 -8.68
N VAL A 121 -2.20 -26.00 -9.74
CA VAL A 121 -1.00 -26.81 -10.03
C VAL A 121 0.05 -26.67 -8.93
N LEU A 122 0.30 -25.45 -8.44
CA LEU A 122 1.25 -25.19 -7.35
C LEU A 122 0.72 -25.72 -6.02
N LEU A 123 -0.58 -25.59 -5.75
CA LEU A 123 -1.20 -26.13 -4.54
C LEU A 123 -1.13 -27.65 -4.49
N SER A 124 -1.35 -28.32 -5.62
CA SER A 124 -1.24 -29.78 -5.73
C SER A 124 0.22 -30.24 -5.56
N ALA A 125 1.17 -29.54 -6.18
CA ALA A 125 2.59 -29.80 -6.00
C ALA A 125 3.05 -29.58 -4.55
N LEU A 126 2.52 -28.56 -3.87
CA LEU A 126 2.77 -28.33 -2.44
C LEU A 126 2.26 -29.49 -1.58
N SER A 127 1.06 -29.99 -1.82
CA SER A 127 0.53 -31.15 -1.08
C SER A 127 1.36 -32.41 -1.31
N ALA A 128 1.83 -32.66 -2.54
CA ALA A 128 2.73 -33.77 -2.84
C ALA A 128 4.09 -33.60 -2.14
N LEU A 129 4.66 -32.39 -2.18
CA LEU A 129 5.92 -32.07 -1.52
C LEU A 129 5.82 -32.24 0.00
N GLN A 130 4.73 -31.79 0.62
CA GLN A 130 4.47 -31.95 2.04
C GLN A 130 4.44 -33.44 2.43
N ALA A 131 3.77 -34.29 1.64
CA ALA A 131 3.76 -35.73 1.88
C ALA A 131 5.15 -36.34 1.81
N MET A 132 5.97 -35.93 0.84
CA MET A 132 7.37 -36.38 0.72
C MET A 132 8.22 -35.91 1.89
N HIS A 133 8.06 -34.66 2.33
CA HIS A 133 8.78 -34.13 3.51
C HIS A 133 8.40 -34.88 4.79
N MET A 134 7.17 -35.38 4.92
CA MET A 134 6.76 -36.22 6.06
C MET A 134 7.40 -37.61 6.04
N MET A 135 7.61 -38.19 4.85
CA MET A 135 8.17 -39.54 4.71
C MET A 135 9.71 -39.54 4.74
N GLU A 136 10.34 -38.61 4.04
CA GLU A 136 11.78 -38.63 3.71
C GLU A 136 12.54 -37.42 4.26
N GLY A 137 11.83 -36.40 4.75
CA GLY A 137 12.41 -35.12 5.15
C GLY A 137 12.60 -34.14 3.97
N SER A 138 13.07 -32.94 4.29
CA SER A 138 13.30 -31.90 3.29
C SER A 138 14.62 -32.13 2.53
N ARG A 139 14.59 -31.92 1.20
CA ARG A 139 15.78 -32.03 0.35
C ARG A 139 16.58 -30.73 0.25
N MET A 140 16.12 -29.65 0.90
CA MET A 140 16.75 -28.32 0.81
C MET A 140 18.24 -28.35 1.15
N ASP A 141 18.64 -29.04 2.23
CA ASP A 141 20.04 -29.11 2.64
C ASP A 141 20.92 -29.79 1.59
N ASN A 142 20.42 -30.83 0.93
CA ASN A 142 21.14 -31.53 -0.14
C ASN A 142 21.25 -30.65 -1.39
N ILE A 143 20.17 -29.97 -1.77
CA ILE A 143 20.15 -29.01 -2.88
C ILE A 143 21.20 -27.92 -2.66
N LEU A 144 21.24 -27.34 -1.45
CA LEU A 144 22.19 -26.31 -1.08
C LEU A 144 23.63 -26.81 -1.10
N ARG A 145 23.90 -27.99 -0.53
CA ARG A 145 25.25 -28.60 -0.54
C ARG A 145 25.76 -28.78 -1.97
N SER A 146 24.94 -29.30 -2.88
CA SER A 146 25.30 -29.48 -4.29
C SER A 146 25.58 -28.15 -5.00
N ALA A 147 24.80 -27.12 -4.72
CA ALA A 147 24.97 -25.79 -5.32
C ALA A 147 26.24 -25.08 -4.82
N ILE A 148 26.48 -25.15 -3.51
CA ILE A 148 27.68 -24.60 -2.85
C ILE A 148 28.96 -25.24 -3.40
N ALA A 149 28.94 -26.55 -3.67
CA ALA A 149 30.07 -27.25 -4.27
C ALA A 149 30.36 -26.76 -5.71
N ARG A 150 29.32 -26.39 -6.46
CA ARG A 150 29.43 -25.95 -7.86
C ARG A 150 29.93 -24.51 -8.01
N TYR A 151 29.68 -23.63 -7.03
CA TYR A 151 30.02 -22.21 -7.10
C TYR A 151 30.80 -21.72 -5.86
N PRO A 152 32.15 -21.76 -5.89
CA PRO A 152 32.99 -21.40 -4.74
C PRO A 152 32.84 -19.95 -4.26
N LYS A 153 32.55 -18.99 -5.15
CA LYS A 153 32.29 -17.59 -4.76
C LYS A 153 30.92 -17.42 -4.07
N PHE A 154 29.96 -18.27 -4.39
CA PHE A 154 28.63 -18.31 -3.77
C PHE A 154 28.67 -18.96 -2.38
N ARG A 155 29.64 -19.85 -2.14
CA ARG A 155 29.86 -20.55 -0.87
C ARG A 155 30.11 -19.61 0.33
N ILE A 156 30.80 -18.50 0.12
CA ILE A 156 31.24 -17.61 1.22
C ILE A 156 30.03 -16.94 1.87
N ASP A 157 29.04 -16.55 1.06
CA ASP A 157 27.90 -15.79 1.57
C ASP A 157 26.72 -16.69 1.96
N CYS A 158 26.49 -17.82 1.26
CA CYS A 158 25.33 -18.70 1.51
C CYS A 158 25.58 -19.86 2.49
N ALA A 159 26.71 -19.89 3.19
CA ALA A 159 26.92 -20.87 4.26
C ALA A 159 25.95 -20.60 5.42
N LYS A 160 25.47 -21.68 6.06
CA LYS A 160 24.60 -21.53 7.23
C LYS A 160 25.35 -20.79 8.35
N PRO A 161 24.85 -19.66 8.86
CA PRO A 161 25.45 -18.99 10.01
C PRO A 161 25.39 -19.85 11.28
N ASP A 162 26.23 -19.53 12.26
CA ASP A 162 26.19 -20.19 13.57
C ASP A 162 24.80 -20.01 14.21
N ALA A 163 24.22 -21.11 14.70
CA ALA A 163 22.95 -21.10 15.41
C ALA A 163 22.94 -20.15 16.62
N ALA A 164 24.09 -19.86 17.23
CA ALA A 164 24.21 -18.88 18.30
C ALA A 164 23.87 -17.44 17.86
N THR A 165 23.93 -17.15 16.55
CA THR A 165 23.57 -15.85 15.98
C THR A 165 22.08 -15.70 15.67
N ASP A 166 21.31 -16.78 15.82
CA ASP A 166 19.84 -16.76 15.75
C ASP A 166 19.24 -16.23 17.06
N VAL A 167 19.23 -14.90 17.18
CA VAL A 167 18.79 -14.19 18.37
C VAL A 167 17.44 -13.51 18.12
N LEU A 168 16.43 -13.90 18.92
CA LEU A 168 15.13 -13.25 18.99
C LEU A 168 15.04 -12.44 20.28
N PHE A 169 14.77 -11.14 20.17
CA PHE A 169 14.50 -10.29 21.33
C PHE A 169 12.99 -10.24 21.64
N ARG A 170 12.67 -9.92 22.90
CA ARG A 170 11.30 -9.60 23.33
C ARG A 170 10.77 -8.41 22.53
N ALA A 171 9.47 -8.43 22.22
CA ALA A 171 8.84 -7.44 21.35
C ALA A 171 8.97 -6.00 21.86
N GLU A 172 9.05 -5.83 23.19
CA GLU A 172 9.14 -4.54 23.87
C GLU A 172 10.57 -3.98 23.91
N TYR A 173 11.57 -4.77 23.54
CA TYR A 173 12.95 -4.36 23.60
C TYR A 173 13.39 -3.72 22.29
N SER A 174 13.79 -2.45 22.36
CA SER A 174 14.43 -1.72 21.26
C SER A 174 15.91 -1.48 21.56
N HIS A 175 16.67 -1.17 20.52
CA HIS A 175 18.09 -0.84 20.64
C HIS A 175 18.36 0.27 21.68
N PRO A 176 19.49 0.23 22.40
CA PRO A 176 19.87 1.26 23.35
C PRO A 176 20.15 2.61 22.64
N PRO A 177 20.00 3.76 23.33
CA PRO A 177 20.14 5.09 22.72
C PRO A 177 21.49 5.41 22.04
N ARG A 178 22.54 4.62 22.31
CA ARG A 178 23.89 4.78 21.73
C ARG A 178 24.24 3.66 20.74
N TRP A 179 23.25 3.09 20.07
CA TRP A 179 23.43 1.98 19.15
C TRP A 179 24.29 2.37 17.93
N THR A 180 25.25 1.51 17.59
CA THR A 180 26.28 1.75 16.58
C THR A 180 26.06 0.97 15.28
N GLY A 181 24.88 0.41 15.06
CA GLY A 181 24.60 -0.40 13.87
C GLY A 181 24.63 -1.92 14.07
N THR A 182 24.97 -2.42 15.27
CA THR A 182 25.06 -3.87 15.56
C THR A 182 24.40 -4.25 16.88
N CYS A 183 23.93 -5.49 16.99
CA CYS A 183 23.31 -6.02 18.21
C CYS A 183 24.33 -6.45 19.29
N SER A 184 25.63 -6.17 19.10
CA SER A 184 26.70 -6.59 20.01
C SER A 184 26.58 -5.98 21.41
N THR A 185 25.97 -4.79 21.51
CA THR A 185 25.75 -4.06 22.76
C THR A 185 24.31 -4.19 23.27
N CYS A 186 23.48 -5.01 22.61
CA CYS A 186 22.12 -5.27 23.07
C CYS A 186 22.12 -6.10 24.35
N ASP A 187 21.15 -5.81 25.22
CA ASP A 187 21.03 -6.44 26.51
C ASP A 187 20.44 -7.85 26.36
N THR A 188 21.28 -8.85 26.60
CA THR A 188 20.94 -10.27 26.44
C THR A 188 19.84 -10.75 27.39
N ARG A 189 19.51 -9.98 28.44
CA ARG A 189 18.39 -10.29 29.35
C ARG A 189 17.03 -10.21 28.65
N PHE A 190 16.95 -9.47 27.55
CA PHE A 190 15.74 -9.36 26.73
C PHE A 190 15.68 -10.40 25.59
N VAL A 191 16.64 -11.31 25.49
CA VAL A 191 16.59 -12.41 24.53
C VAL A 191 15.54 -13.43 24.97
N VAL A 192 14.71 -13.85 24.02
CA VAL A 192 13.72 -14.91 24.23
C VAL A 192 14.44 -16.25 24.30
N ARG A 193 14.32 -16.93 25.45
CA ARG A 193 14.87 -18.28 25.62
C ARG A 193 14.00 -19.28 24.86
N ARG A 194 14.59 -19.92 23.86
CA ARG A 194 13.94 -20.95 23.03
C ARG A 194 14.65 -22.29 23.23
N THR A 195 13.90 -23.39 23.26
CA THR A 195 14.47 -24.74 23.33
C THR A 195 15.30 -25.04 22.08
N PRO A 196 16.51 -25.60 22.17
CA PRO A 196 17.26 -26.04 21.00
C PRO A 196 16.43 -27.03 20.16
N ARG A 197 16.45 -26.88 18.83
CA ARG A 197 15.84 -27.88 17.95
C ARG A 197 16.70 -29.13 17.92
N ALA A 198 16.06 -30.30 17.80
CA ALA A 198 16.76 -31.58 17.68
C ALA A 198 17.62 -31.66 16.40
N ASN A 199 17.20 -30.99 15.33
CA ASN A 199 17.95 -30.86 14.08
C ASN A 199 18.25 -29.39 13.78
N SER A 200 19.41 -29.16 13.19
CA SER A 200 19.83 -27.86 12.68
C SER A 200 19.27 -27.54 11.29
N SER A 201 18.56 -28.43 10.60
CA SER A 201 17.96 -28.10 9.28
C SER A 201 16.91 -26.98 9.37
N SER A 202 16.79 -26.22 8.28
CA SER A 202 15.72 -25.23 8.10
C SER A 202 14.35 -25.90 8.05
N VAL A 203 13.36 -25.29 8.69
CA VAL A 203 11.98 -25.78 8.73
C VAL A 203 11.12 -25.00 7.74
N VAL A 204 10.16 -25.68 7.10
CA VAL A 204 9.17 -25.06 6.22
C VAL A 204 7.88 -24.84 6.98
N HIS A 205 7.40 -23.59 7.01
CA HIS A 205 6.14 -23.18 7.62
C HIS A 205 5.15 -22.78 6.54
N TYR A 206 3.90 -23.22 6.67
CA TYR A 206 2.85 -22.97 5.70
C TYR A 206 1.79 -22.07 6.32
N GLY A 207 1.58 -20.87 5.77
CA GLY A 207 0.58 -19.96 6.32
C GLY A 207 0.56 -18.59 5.66
N LEU A 208 0.07 -17.60 6.42
CA LEU A 208 -0.13 -16.25 5.90
C LEU A 208 1.19 -15.47 5.85
N VAL A 209 1.47 -14.94 4.66
CA VAL A 209 2.54 -13.97 4.41
C VAL A 209 1.89 -12.60 4.22
N GLY A 210 2.23 -11.63 5.06
CA GLY A 210 1.79 -10.26 4.92
C GLY A 210 2.69 -9.52 3.94
N SER A 211 2.08 -8.83 2.98
CA SER A 211 2.78 -7.97 2.03
C SER A 211 2.45 -6.50 2.31
N GLY A 212 3.45 -5.63 2.37
CA GLY A 212 3.24 -4.20 2.60
C GLY A 212 4.37 -3.33 2.06
N ASN A 213 4.08 -2.08 1.72
CA ASN A 213 5.06 -1.14 1.15
C ASN A 213 6.06 -0.56 2.17
N GLN A 214 6.09 -1.04 3.40
CA GLN A 214 6.99 -0.57 4.46
C GLN A 214 7.71 -1.73 5.14
N VAL A 215 9.00 -1.53 5.44
CA VAL A 215 9.77 -2.48 6.27
C VAL A 215 9.21 -2.43 7.69
N ILE A 216 8.76 -3.57 8.22
CA ILE A 216 8.47 -3.66 9.66
C ILE A 216 9.81 -3.74 10.43
N ARG A 217 10.01 -2.78 11.34
CA ARG A 217 11.23 -2.62 12.16
C ARG A 217 10.92 -2.45 13.64
N ASP A 218 9.73 -2.84 14.08
CA ASP A 218 9.25 -2.64 15.44
C ASP A 218 8.60 -3.92 15.97
N GLY A 219 9.13 -4.44 17.08
CA GLY A 219 8.70 -5.71 17.67
C GLY A 219 7.25 -5.68 18.16
N ILE A 220 6.78 -4.52 18.64
CA ILE A 220 5.38 -4.33 19.05
C ILE A 220 4.46 -4.38 17.84
N THR A 221 4.81 -3.70 16.75
CA THR A 221 4.06 -3.72 15.49
C THR A 221 3.99 -5.13 14.92
N ARG A 222 5.10 -5.88 14.91
CA ARG A 222 5.12 -7.29 14.53
C ARG A 222 4.14 -8.12 15.37
N GLU A 223 4.18 -7.95 16.69
CA GLU A 223 3.33 -8.72 17.59
C GLU A 223 1.85 -8.41 17.41
N ALA A 224 1.53 -7.14 17.15
CA ALA A 224 0.19 -6.71 16.79
C ALA A 224 -0.27 -7.36 15.47
N LEU A 225 0.58 -7.34 14.42
CA LEU A 225 0.29 -8.00 13.14
C LEU A 225 0.10 -9.51 13.29
N ARG A 226 0.92 -10.16 14.12
CA ARG A 226 0.80 -11.59 14.46
C ARG A 226 -0.55 -11.90 15.08
N SER A 227 -0.92 -11.17 16.14
CA SER A 227 -2.16 -11.37 16.88
C SER A 227 -3.39 -11.13 15.99
N ASP A 228 -3.32 -10.11 15.15
CA ASP A 228 -4.46 -9.62 14.39
C ASP A 228 -4.74 -10.45 13.14
N LEU A 229 -3.68 -10.84 12.42
CA LEU A 229 -3.80 -11.47 11.11
C LEU A 229 -3.29 -12.90 11.08
N ASN A 230 -2.69 -13.40 12.17
CA ASN A 230 -2.03 -14.70 12.23
C ASN A 230 -0.94 -14.87 11.15
N LEU A 231 -0.15 -13.81 10.94
CA LEU A 231 0.97 -13.83 10.00
C LEU A 231 2.12 -14.69 10.53
N LEU A 232 2.78 -15.38 9.60
CA LEU A 232 4.04 -16.10 9.85
C LEU A 232 5.25 -15.32 9.31
N CYS A 233 5.03 -14.48 8.29
CA CYS A 233 6.08 -13.70 7.66
C CYS A 233 5.52 -12.37 7.16
N VAL A 234 6.37 -11.34 7.14
CA VAL A 234 6.14 -10.07 6.44
C VAL A 234 7.19 -9.87 5.35
N GLU A 235 6.76 -9.43 4.19
CA GLU A 235 7.60 -9.09 3.04
C GLU A 235 7.08 -7.82 2.35
N MET A 236 7.83 -7.28 1.38
CA MET A 236 7.59 -5.92 0.90
C MET A 236 7.10 -5.76 -0.54
N GLU A 237 7.05 -6.84 -1.33
CA GLU A 237 7.01 -6.71 -2.79
C GLU A 237 5.92 -7.58 -3.46
N ALA A 238 5.26 -8.50 -2.75
CA ALA A 238 4.32 -9.44 -3.36
C ALA A 238 2.98 -8.84 -3.75
N ALA A 239 2.51 -7.80 -3.05
CA ALA A 239 1.21 -7.20 -3.29
C ALA A 239 1.08 -6.58 -4.70
N GLY A 240 2.18 -6.08 -5.27
CA GLY A 240 2.19 -5.51 -6.62
C GLY A 240 2.19 -6.56 -7.74
N LEU A 241 2.72 -7.75 -7.49
CA LEU A 241 3.03 -8.75 -8.52
C LEU A 241 1.87 -9.72 -8.80
N MET A 242 1.11 -10.08 -7.77
CA MET A 242 0.15 -11.20 -7.82
C MET A 242 -1.16 -10.90 -8.55
N ASN A 243 -1.43 -9.63 -8.85
CA ASN A 243 -2.66 -9.22 -9.55
C ASN A 243 -2.58 -9.42 -11.08
N ASN A 244 -1.43 -9.85 -11.62
CA ASN A 244 -1.19 -10.02 -13.07
C ASN A 244 -0.80 -11.42 -13.52
N SER A 245 -0.37 -12.28 -12.59
CA SER A 245 -0.07 -13.69 -12.87
C SER A 245 -0.19 -14.46 -11.57
N PRO A 246 -0.96 -15.56 -11.53
CA PRO A 246 -1.17 -16.31 -10.29
C PRO A 246 0.18 -16.87 -9.83
N CYS A 247 0.61 -16.50 -8.61
CA CYS A 247 1.93 -16.82 -8.10
C CYS A 247 1.88 -17.41 -6.69
N LEU A 248 2.96 -18.09 -6.29
CA LEU A 248 3.16 -18.56 -4.92
C LEU A 248 4.31 -17.77 -4.28
N VAL A 249 4.10 -17.30 -3.05
CA VAL A 249 5.11 -16.54 -2.30
C VAL A 249 5.90 -17.48 -1.39
N ILE A 250 7.23 -17.42 -1.51
CA ILE A 250 8.19 -18.24 -0.76
C ILE A 250 9.23 -17.31 -0.15
N ARG A 251 9.30 -17.28 1.19
CA ARG A 251 10.16 -16.35 1.94
C ARG A 251 11.11 -17.07 2.87
N GLY A 252 12.40 -16.89 2.66
CA GLY A 252 13.42 -17.27 3.61
C GLY A 252 13.51 -16.23 4.71
N ILE A 253 13.55 -16.66 5.97
CA ILE A 253 13.51 -15.76 7.11
C ILE A 253 14.90 -15.19 7.40
N CYS A 254 15.09 -13.89 7.17
CA CYS A 254 16.38 -13.21 7.35
C CYS A 254 16.45 -12.30 8.58
N ASP A 255 15.32 -11.89 9.13
CA ASP A 255 15.22 -11.16 10.39
C ASP A 255 13.88 -11.47 11.08
N TYR A 256 13.60 -10.86 12.24
CA TYR A 256 12.37 -11.06 13.00
C TYR A 256 11.37 -9.91 12.92
N ALA A 257 11.38 -9.14 11.82
CA ALA A 257 10.47 -8.01 11.63
C ALA A 257 10.46 -7.01 12.80
N ASP A 258 11.58 -6.87 13.50
CA ASP A 258 11.78 -5.94 14.60
C ASP A 258 12.99 -5.03 14.32
N SER A 259 13.42 -4.27 15.34
CA SER A 259 14.53 -3.33 15.17
C SER A 259 15.87 -4.04 14.94
N HIS A 260 16.01 -5.30 15.32
CA HIS A 260 17.25 -6.07 15.32
C HIS A 260 17.48 -6.75 13.97
N LYS A 261 17.87 -5.97 12.96
CA LYS A 261 18.17 -6.50 11.62
C LYS A 261 19.37 -7.45 11.63
N GLN A 262 19.22 -8.58 10.93
CA GLN A 262 20.20 -9.67 10.92
C GLN A 262 20.78 -9.90 9.51
N LYS A 263 21.59 -8.93 9.04
CA LYS A 263 22.18 -8.97 7.68
C LYS A 263 22.98 -10.24 7.38
N LEU A 264 23.60 -10.84 8.41
CA LEU A 264 24.35 -12.10 8.29
C LEU A 264 23.50 -13.26 7.75
N TRP A 265 22.21 -13.30 8.10
CA TRP A 265 21.31 -14.39 7.73
C TRP A 265 20.68 -14.21 6.36
N GLN A 266 20.74 -13.01 5.78
CA GLN A 266 20.06 -12.69 4.53
C GLN A 266 20.47 -13.57 3.34
N PRO A 267 21.76 -13.84 3.07
CA PRO A 267 22.14 -14.72 1.97
C PRO A 267 21.67 -16.16 2.18
N TYR A 268 21.86 -16.72 3.39
CA TYR A 268 21.40 -18.08 3.71
C TYR A 268 19.88 -18.23 3.61
N ALA A 269 19.13 -17.22 4.06
CA ALA A 269 17.68 -17.15 3.91
C ALA A 269 17.25 -17.13 2.43
N ALA A 270 17.91 -16.31 1.59
CA ALA A 270 17.62 -16.31 0.15
C ALA A 270 17.90 -17.68 -0.48
N CYS A 271 18.99 -18.32 -0.06
CA CYS A 271 19.39 -19.65 -0.50
C CYS A 271 18.38 -20.74 -0.11
N THR A 272 17.91 -20.77 1.14
CA THR A 272 16.91 -21.74 1.62
C THR A 272 15.55 -21.56 0.94
N ALA A 273 15.10 -20.33 0.73
CA ALA A 273 13.90 -20.03 -0.06
C ALA A 273 14.01 -20.57 -1.50
N ALA A 274 15.15 -20.33 -2.14
CA ALA A 274 15.41 -20.81 -3.49
C ALA A 274 15.52 -22.34 -3.55
N ALA A 275 16.11 -22.98 -2.53
CA ALA A 275 16.17 -24.44 -2.44
C ALA A 275 14.78 -25.06 -2.32
N PHE A 276 13.90 -24.46 -1.51
CA PHE A 276 12.51 -24.87 -1.43
C PHE A 276 11.77 -24.72 -2.77
N ALA A 277 11.93 -23.59 -3.44
CA ALA A 277 11.31 -23.35 -4.75
C ALA A 277 11.76 -24.37 -5.81
N LYS A 278 13.06 -24.73 -5.82
CA LYS A 278 13.57 -25.82 -6.66
C LYS A 278 12.95 -27.17 -6.33
N ASP A 279 12.86 -27.51 -5.04
CA ASP A 279 12.26 -28.76 -4.58
C ASP A 279 10.79 -28.84 -5.04
N LEU A 280 10.01 -27.78 -4.82
CA LEU A 280 8.63 -27.64 -5.26
C LEU A 280 8.46 -27.86 -6.77
N LEU A 281 9.30 -27.23 -7.59
CA LEU A 281 9.22 -27.34 -9.05
C LEU A 281 9.45 -28.77 -9.56
N SER A 282 10.19 -29.60 -8.83
CA SER A 282 10.37 -31.02 -9.17
C SER A 282 9.10 -31.87 -8.96
N HIS A 283 8.11 -31.35 -8.25
CA HIS A 283 6.80 -31.96 -8.05
C HIS A 283 5.70 -31.35 -8.94
N VAL A 284 6.04 -30.34 -9.74
CA VAL A 284 5.12 -29.78 -10.74
C VAL A 284 5.11 -30.69 -11.97
N PRO A 285 3.94 -31.16 -12.45
CA PRO A 285 3.86 -32.04 -13.62
C PRO A 285 4.33 -31.33 -14.89
N SER A 286 5.07 -32.04 -15.75
CA SER A 286 5.44 -31.57 -17.08
C SER A 286 4.29 -31.78 -18.07
N TRP A 287 4.01 -30.78 -18.91
CA TRP A 287 2.99 -30.88 -19.96
C TRP A 287 3.62 -31.19 -21.31
N ASN A 288 3.14 -32.24 -21.97
CA ASN A 288 3.68 -32.71 -23.24
C ASN A 288 3.06 -31.90 -24.40
N ASN A 289 3.73 -30.82 -24.83
CA ASN A 289 3.21 -29.86 -25.82
C ASN A 289 3.21 -30.35 -27.29
N LYS A 290 3.38 -31.65 -27.56
CA LYS A 290 3.33 -32.20 -28.92
C LYS A 290 1.91 -32.59 -29.41
N ALA A 291 0.89 -32.51 -28.56
CA ALA A 291 -0.47 -32.95 -28.91
C ALA A 291 -1.43 -31.82 -29.36
N ALA A 292 -1.03 -30.55 -29.27
CA ALA A 292 -1.94 -29.41 -29.49
C ALA A 292 -2.04 -28.91 -30.95
N THR A 293 -1.48 -29.64 -31.93
CA THR A 293 -1.55 -29.27 -33.36
C THR A 293 -2.55 -30.08 -34.19
N SER A 294 -3.41 -30.91 -33.59
CA SER A 294 -4.34 -31.71 -34.41
C SER A 294 -5.64 -32.10 -33.69
N ILE A 295 -6.45 -31.11 -33.26
CA ILE A 295 -7.92 -31.26 -33.20
C ILE A 295 -8.55 -29.91 -33.59
N GLU A 296 -8.54 -29.60 -34.89
CA GLU A 296 -9.67 -28.88 -35.48
C GLU A 296 -10.83 -29.87 -35.55
N CYS A 297 -11.82 -29.74 -34.67
CA CYS A 297 -13.12 -30.32 -34.94
C CYS A 297 -14.25 -29.47 -34.36
N ALA A 298 -14.99 -28.87 -35.30
CA ALA A 298 -16.39 -28.48 -35.21
C ALA A 298 -16.81 -27.50 -34.10
N ARG A 299 -16.56 -26.21 -34.35
CA ARG A 299 -17.52 -25.17 -33.96
C ARG A 299 -18.76 -25.28 -34.85
N SER A 300 -19.80 -25.94 -34.37
CA SER A 300 -21.15 -25.68 -34.84
C SER A 300 -22.14 -25.73 -33.68
N ARG A 301 -22.70 -24.55 -33.39
CA ARG A 301 -24.08 -24.28 -32.96
C ARG A 301 -24.74 -25.36 -32.09
N GLU A 302 -24.91 -25.07 -30.81
CA GLU A 302 -26.24 -25.10 -30.18
C GLU A 302 -26.25 -24.38 -28.82
N ASN A 303 -27.04 -23.31 -28.78
CA ASN A 303 -27.55 -22.68 -27.56
C ASN A 303 -28.50 -23.66 -26.85
N ARG A 304 -28.30 -23.89 -25.55
CA ARG A 304 -29.38 -23.91 -24.52
C ARG A 304 -28.79 -24.07 -23.11
N PRO A 305 -29.28 -23.32 -22.10
CA PRO A 305 -28.85 -23.45 -20.72
C PRO A 305 -29.60 -24.59 -20.01
N GLY A 306 -28.86 -25.50 -19.37
CA GLY A 306 -29.40 -26.49 -18.43
C GLY A 306 -29.14 -26.07 -16.98
N PRO A 307 -30.03 -26.39 -16.03
CA PRO A 307 -30.14 -25.67 -14.77
C PRO A 307 -29.13 -26.11 -13.70
N MET A 308 -28.72 -25.10 -12.94
CA MET A 308 -28.00 -25.12 -11.67
C MET A 308 -28.87 -25.77 -10.58
N PHE A 309 -28.36 -26.83 -9.93
CA PHE A 309 -28.91 -27.34 -8.67
C PHE A 309 -28.11 -26.75 -7.50
N ASP A 310 -28.76 -25.86 -6.77
CA ASP A 310 -28.30 -25.26 -5.51
C ASP A 310 -28.97 -26.03 -4.36
N LEU A 311 -28.18 -26.63 -3.47
CA LEU A 311 -28.66 -27.22 -2.21
C LEU A 311 -28.28 -26.27 -1.09
N ARG A 312 -29.22 -25.40 -0.72
CA ARG A 312 -29.19 -24.69 0.57
C ARG A 312 -30.23 -25.28 1.50
N ALA A 313 -29.77 -25.53 2.73
CA ALA A 313 -30.55 -25.99 3.85
C ALA A 313 -31.63 -24.99 4.26
N ASP A 314 -32.82 -25.52 4.51
CA ASP A 314 -33.99 -24.81 5.01
C ASP A 314 -33.77 -24.27 6.43
N SER A 315 -34.21 -23.04 6.65
CA SER A 315 -34.70 -22.60 7.96
C SER A 315 -36.15 -22.14 7.78
N ALA A 316 -37.05 -22.91 8.40
CA ALA A 316 -38.48 -22.65 8.45
C ALA A 316 -38.79 -21.43 9.31
N VAL A 317 -39.74 -20.57 8.90
CA VAL A 317 -40.78 -19.97 9.77
C VAL A 317 -41.99 -19.56 8.92
N SER A 318 -43.15 -20.07 9.36
CA SER A 318 -44.56 -19.73 9.12
C SER A 318 -44.96 -18.49 8.30
N SER A 319 -46.00 -18.61 7.45
CA SER A 319 -47.38 -18.28 7.86
C SER A 319 -48.41 -18.39 6.70
N PHE A 320 -49.54 -19.00 7.06
CA PHE A 320 -50.93 -18.69 6.68
C PHE A 320 -51.32 -18.26 5.25
N GLY A 321 -52.32 -18.95 4.70
CA GLY A 321 -53.22 -18.37 3.68
C GLY A 321 -53.94 -19.38 2.79
N GLN A 322 -54.99 -19.99 3.30
CA GLN A 322 -55.98 -20.76 2.54
C GLN A 322 -56.58 -19.97 1.38
N GLN A 323 -56.84 -20.59 0.22
CA GLN A 323 -58.21 -20.82 -0.26
C GLN A 323 -58.29 -21.63 -1.58
N HIS A 324 -58.87 -22.81 -1.45
CA HIS A 324 -59.92 -23.41 -2.29
C HIS A 324 -59.99 -23.13 -3.81
N ARG A 325 -59.93 -24.22 -4.59
CA ARG A 325 -61.01 -24.75 -5.47
C ARG A 325 -60.52 -26.06 -6.11
N GLY A 326 -61.09 -27.22 -5.75
CA GLY A 326 -62.14 -27.90 -6.54
C GLY A 326 -61.50 -28.95 -7.48
N ARG A 327 -61.36 -30.24 -7.10
CA ARG A 327 -62.33 -31.35 -7.34
C ARG A 327 -62.89 -31.31 -8.77
N THR A 328 -62.72 -32.30 -9.65
CA THR A 328 -63.07 -33.73 -9.49
C THR A 328 -62.61 -34.58 -10.70
N ARG A 329 -62.25 -35.86 -10.41
CA ARG A 329 -62.53 -37.14 -11.11
C ARG A 329 -62.16 -37.28 -12.60
N THR A 330 -61.55 -38.39 -13.04
CA THR A 330 -62.09 -39.77 -13.09
C THR A 330 -60.95 -40.82 -13.13
N HIS A 331 -61.01 -41.93 -12.35
CA HIS A 331 -61.27 -43.33 -12.78
C HIS A 331 -60.47 -43.79 -14.02
N SER A 332 -59.80 -44.95 -14.10
CA SER A 332 -59.83 -46.21 -13.34
C SER A 332 -58.63 -47.09 -13.79
N SER A 333 -58.04 -47.86 -12.87
CA SER A 333 -58.02 -49.34 -12.83
C SER A 333 -56.93 -50.08 -13.63
N SER A 334 -55.97 -50.68 -12.90
CA SER A 334 -55.63 -52.14 -12.91
C SER A 334 -54.31 -52.31 -12.12
N SER A 335 -54.27 -52.75 -10.86
CA SER A 335 -54.63 -54.04 -10.27
C SER A 335 -53.53 -55.13 -10.40
N TRP A 336 -52.93 -55.48 -9.24
CA TRP A 336 -52.39 -56.79 -8.82
C TRP A 336 -50.96 -57.13 -9.34
N SER A 337 -50.01 -57.71 -8.59
CA SER A 337 -50.01 -58.29 -7.24
C SER A 337 -48.58 -58.70 -6.80
N ARG A 338 -48.36 -58.63 -5.47
CA ARG A 338 -47.61 -59.58 -4.59
C ARG A 338 -46.07 -59.71 -4.59
N ARG A 339 -45.52 -59.24 -3.45
CA ARG A 339 -44.51 -59.80 -2.50
C ARG A 339 -44.38 -61.36 -2.47
N PRO A 340 -43.30 -62.01 -1.93
CA PRO A 340 -42.65 -61.83 -0.59
C PRO A 340 -41.10 -61.84 -0.63
N ALA A 341 -40.28 -61.41 0.35
CA ALA A 341 -40.16 -61.55 1.82
C ALA A 341 -39.44 -62.83 2.32
N ALA A 342 -38.52 -62.62 3.28
CA ALA A 342 -37.89 -63.54 4.27
C ALA A 342 -36.74 -64.46 3.78
N ASP A 343 -35.74 -64.88 4.57
CA ASP A 343 -35.12 -64.57 5.88
C ASP A 343 -33.98 -65.61 6.09
N HIS A 344 -33.14 -65.45 7.14
CA HIS A 344 -32.19 -66.41 7.77
C HIS A 344 -30.79 -66.58 7.16
N SER A 345 -29.70 -66.87 7.89
CA SER A 345 -29.22 -66.72 9.29
C SER A 345 -27.87 -67.48 9.37
N GLN A 346 -27.07 -67.23 10.43
CA GLN A 346 -25.90 -68.01 10.91
C GLN A 346 -24.60 -67.87 10.09
N ASP A 347 -23.38 -67.93 10.62
CA ASP A 347 -22.72 -67.78 11.94
C ASP A 347 -21.32 -68.39 11.69
N THR A 348 -20.23 -67.72 12.09
CA THR A 348 -19.13 -68.33 12.87
C THR A 348 -18.01 -67.32 13.13
N ALA A 349 -17.57 -67.33 14.38
CA ALA A 349 -16.60 -66.45 15.01
C ALA A 349 -15.18 -67.04 15.01
N LEU A 350 -14.19 -66.23 15.42
CA LEU A 350 -13.10 -66.53 16.37
C LEU A 350 -12.26 -65.24 16.56
N SER A 351 -12.40 -64.55 17.70
CA SER A 351 -11.47 -64.54 18.87
C SER A 351 -10.39 -63.44 18.78
N SER A 352 -10.05 -62.64 19.79
CA SER A 352 -10.38 -62.61 21.23
C SER A 352 -9.78 -61.36 21.92
N SER A 353 -10.53 -60.84 22.91
CA SER A 353 -10.12 -60.32 24.25
C SER A 353 -9.13 -59.13 24.39
N SER A 354 -9.26 -58.17 25.32
CA SER A 354 -10.22 -57.94 26.42
C SER A 354 -9.93 -56.60 27.17
N ARG A 355 -11.02 -55.93 27.60
CA ARG A 355 -11.42 -55.26 28.90
C ARG A 355 -10.34 -54.69 29.86
N PHE A 356 -10.54 -53.66 30.71
CA PHE A 356 -11.62 -53.14 31.60
C PHE A 356 -11.33 -51.63 31.84
N ASP A 357 -12.25 -50.64 31.95
CA ASP A 357 -13.37 -50.33 32.88
C ASP A 357 -13.02 -49.79 34.30
N SER A 358 -13.53 -48.57 34.58
CA SER A 358 -14.12 -48.05 35.86
C SER A 358 -13.33 -47.20 36.88
N LEU A 359 -13.98 -46.08 37.29
CA LEU A 359 -14.15 -45.46 38.65
C LEU A 359 -13.94 -43.92 38.61
N ARG A 360 -14.97 -43.06 38.65
CA ARG A 360 -15.83 -42.54 39.76
C ARG A 360 -15.13 -41.71 40.87
N GLN A 361 -15.53 -40.43 40.92
CA GLN A 361 -15.88 -39.55 42.07
C GLN A 361 -14.96 -39.48 43.30
N CYS A 362 -14.57 -38.24 43.66
CA CYS A 362 -14.61 -37.75 45.03
C CYS A 362 -14.64 -36.21 45.10
N THR A 363 -15.30 -35.72 46.15
CA THR A 363 -15.84 -34.38 46.40
C THR A 363 -15.04 -33.56 47.43
N ALA A 364 -15.20 -32.23 47.35
CA ALA A 364 -15.29 -31.24 48.44
C ALA A 364 -14.03 -30.72 49.18
N ARG A 365 -13.86 -29.38 49.17
CA ARG A 365 -13.85 -28.41 50.32
C ARG A 365 -13.11 -27.12 49.89
N THR A 366 -13.80 -25.98 49.72
CA THR A 366 -13.95 -24.81 50.66
C THR A 366 -12.60 -24.31 51.20
N GLU A 367 -12.16 -23.06 51.00
CA GLU A 367 -12.68 -21.75 51.52
C GLU A 367 -12.35 -20.63 50.49
N ALA A 368 -13.14 -19.60 50.16
CA ALA A 368 -14.03 -18.66 50.87
C ALA A 368 -13.33 -17.52 51.65
N SER A 369 -13.18 -16.37 51.00
CA SER A 369 -13.47 -15.02 51.56
C SER A 369 -13.61 -14.03 50.38
N ASN A 370 -14.84 -13.69 49.98
CA ASN A 370 -15.66 -12.54 50.42
C ASN A 370 -14.98 -11.20 50.16
N SER A 371 -15.60 -10.15 49.61
CA SER A 371 -16.98 -9.78 49.21
C SER A 371 -16.84 -8.28 48.80
N THR A 372 -17.60 -7.61 47.94
CA THR A 372 -19.05 -7.31 47.90
C THR A 372 -19.24 -6.42 46.65
N GLU A 373 -20.06 -6.82 45.68
CA GLU A 373 -21.41 -6.28 45.39
C GLU A 373 -21.49 -4.83 44.89
N SER A 374 -21.96 -4.65 43.65
CA SER A 374 -23.34 -4.19 43.35
C SER A 374 -23.52 -3.85 41.86
N SER A 375 -24.56 -4.41 41.25
CA SER A 375 -25.16 -3.95 39.98
C SER A 375 -26.43 -3.14 40.32
N PRO A 376 -26.86 -2.13 39.55
CA PRO A 376 -27.76 -2.34 38.39
C PRO A 376 -27.68 -1.18 37.33
N PRO A 377 -28.60 -1.00 36.33
CA PRO A 377 -29.62 -1.87 35.73
C PRO A 377 -29.48 -2.05 34.19
N ARG A 378 -30.30 -2.95 33.63
CA ARG A 378 -30.52 -3.16 32.19
C ARG A 378 -31.19 -1.93 31.53
N GLY A 379 -30.57 -1.39 30.49
CA GLY A 379 -31.13 -0.39 29.57
C GLY A 379 -31.02 -0.86 28.11
N ARG A 380 -32.03 -0.51 27.31
CA ARG A 380 -32.29 -0.94 25.92
C ARG A 380 -31.07 -0.98 24.99
N VAL A 381 -30.94 -2.07 24.24
CA VAL A 381 -30.09 -2.16 23.05
C VAL A 381 -30.79 -1.41 21.91
N SER A 382 -30.32 -0.19 21.63
CA SER A 382 -30.53 0.47 20.34
C SER A 382 -29.49 -0.09 19.36
N GLN A 383 -29.96 -0.60 18.21
CA GLN A 383 -29.09 -0.95 17.08
C GLN A 383 -28.26 0.28 16.67
N VAL A 384 -26.96 0.20 16.87
CA VAL A 384 -25.98 1.12 16.31
C VAL A 384 -25.27 0.40 15.17
N SER A 385 -25.24 1.07 14.02
CA SER A 385 -24.63 0.65 12.76
C SER A 385 -23.15 0.21 12.93
N PRO A 386 -22.61 -0.73 12.13
CA PRO A 386 -21.26 -1.29 12.32
C PRO A 386 -20.08 -0.32 12.07
N HIS A 387 -20.32 0.98 11.91
CA HIS A 387 -19.33 1.96 11.43
C HIS A 387 -18.35 2.51 12.48
N ALA A 388 -18.16 1.82 13.60
CA ALA A 388 -17.35 2.33 14.71
C ALA A 388 -16.35 1.30 15.24
N GLN A 389 -15.44 0.79 14.40
CA GLN A 389 -14.29 0.02 14.88
C GLN A 389 -13.21 -0.15 13.80
N TRP A 390 -12.62 0.96 13.35
CA TRP A 390 -11.35 0.91 12.64
C TRP A 390 -10.46 2.07 13.09
N ARG A 391 -9.59 1.77 14.06
CA ARG A 391 -8.55 2.67 14.58
C ARG A 391 -7.24 1.89 14.53
N SER A 392 -6.18 2.60 14.09
CA SER A 392 -4.75 2.25 13.96
C SER A 392 -4.40 1.38 12.76
N SER A 393 -3.58 1.81 11.81
CA SER A 393 -2.15 2.05 12.05
C SER A 393 -1.49 2.96 10.99
N VAL A 394 -1.98 4.20 10.87
CA VAL A 394 -1.08 5.35 10.69
C VAL A 394 -0.70 5.80 12.09
N SER A 395 0.54 6.22 12.34
CA SER A 395 0.96 6.74 13.64
C SER A 395 -0.12 7.68 14.14
N LYS A 396 -0.79 7.28 15.23
CA LYS A 396 -1.77 8.14 15.89
C LYS A 396 -1.09 9.50 16.02
N VAL A 397 -1.70 10.57 15.51
CA VAL A 397 -1.46 11.92 16.03
C VAL A 397 -1.39 11.73 17.53
N SER A 398 -0.21 11.94 18.11
CA SER A 398 0.01 11.65 19.52
C SER A 398 -1.18 12.26 20.28
N PRO A 399 -1.89 11.49 21.13
CA PRO A 399 -3.00 12.03 21.91
C PRO A 399 -2.57 13.18 22.84
N ASN A 400 -1.27 13.52 22.85
CA ASN A 400 -0.62 14.60 23.58
C ASN A 400 -0.38 15.88 22.76
N ALA A 401 -1.05 16.09 21.62
CA ALA A 401 -0.92 17.35 20.88
C ALA A 401 -1.56 18.50 21.67
N ARG A 402 -0.73 19.35 22.30
CA ARG A 402 -1.14 20.42 23.22
C ARG A 402 -1.10 21.79 22.55
N TRP A 403 -1.83 21.94 21.45
CA TRP A 403 -1.84 23.14 20.59
C TRP A 403 -2.05 24.47 21.33
N ALA A 404 -2.86 24.45 22.39
CA ALA A 404 -3.20 25.64 23.20
C ALA A 404 -2.28 25.85 24.42
N THR A 405 -1.35 24.94 24.71
CA THR A 405 -0.45 25.08 25.87
C THR A 405 0.69 26.04 25.56
N ALA A 406 0.82 27.09 26.38
CA ALA A 406 1.91 28.06 26.27
C ALA A 406 3.28 27.36 26.38
N GLY A 407 4.23 27.74 25.53
CA GLY A 407 5.57 27.14 25.48
C GLY A 407 5.61 25.69 24.98
N TRP A 408 4.49 25.13 24.48
CA TRP A 408 4.52 23.79 23.90
C TRP A 408 5.31 23.74 22.60
N PHE A 409 5.19 24.77 21.74
CA PHE A 409 6.11 24.99 20.63
C PHE A 409 7.41 25.57 21.22
N ASP A 410 8.50 24.82 21.09
CA ASP A 410 9.79 25.08 21.74
C ASP A 410 10.83 25.66 20.77
N GLN A 411 10.42 25.99 19.55
CA GLN A 411 11.24 26.65 18.54
C GLN A 411 10.46 27.76 17.84
N ASP A 412 11.10 28.92 17.74
CA ASP A 412 10.68 30.04 16.91
C ASP A 412 11.67 30.17 15.76
N LEU A 413 11.21 29.89 14.55
CA LEU A 413 12.06 29.78 13.37
C LEU A 413 11.65 30.83 12.34
N GLU A 414 12.63 31.59 11.84
CA GLU A 414 12.44 32.48 10.69
C GLU A 414 12.92 31.78 9.42
N PHE A 415 12.05 31.76 8.42
CA PHE A 415 12.32 31.17 7.13
C PHE A 415 12.10 32.17 6.00
N GLU A 416 12.99 32.10 5.01
CA GLU A 416 12.69 32.53 3.66
C GLU A 416 12.35 31.31 2.82
N GLY A 417 11.52 31.48 1.81
CA GLY A 417 11.06 30.34 1.03
C GLY A 417 10.46 30.75 -0.28
N PHE A 418 9.94 29.75 -0.99
CA PHE A 418 9.23 29.97 -2.24
C PHE A 418 8.11 28.95 -2.42
N CYS A 419 7.09 29.37 -3.15
CA CYS A 419 5.98 28.52 -3.56
C CYS A 419 5.55 28.88 -4.98
N VAL A 420 4.80 28.00 -5.64
CA VAL A 420 4.17 28.32 -6.93
C VAL A 420 3.07 29.37 -6.72
N ASP A 421 3.10 30.43 -7.53
CA ASP A 421 2.12 31.51 -7.53
C ASP A 421 0.85 31.07 -8.27
N LEU A 422 -0.15 30.64 -7.50
CA LEU A 422 -1.46 30.21 -8.00
C LEU A 422 -2.53 31.31 -7.85
N ASP A 423 -2.17 32.55 -7.49
CA ASP A 423 -3.15 33.62 -7.22
C ASP A 423 -3.95 34.05 -8.45
N LEU A 424 -3.42 33.84 -9.67
CA LEU A 424 -4.00 34.27 -10.94
C LEU A 424 -4.29 33.06 -11.84
N TYR A 425 -5.15 32.16 -11.38
CA TYR A 425 -5.62 31.07 -12.23
C TYR A 425 -6.55 31.63 -13.32
N HIS A 426 -6.15 31.49 -14.58
CA HIS A 426 -6.91 31.83 -15.77
C HIS A 426 -7.10 30.57 -16.62
N GLY A 427 -7.91 30.66 -17.68
CA GLY A 427 -8.26 29.50 -18.53
C GLY A 427 -7.05 28.76 -19.12
N ASP A 428 -5.93 29.44 -19.33
CA ASP A 428 -4.71 28.85 -19.89
C ASP A 428 -3.67 28.43 -18.83
N THR A 429 -3.91 28.64 -17.54
CA THR A 429 -2.92 28.38 -16.50
C THR A 429 -2.47 26.92 -16.50
N LEU A 430 -3.39 25.94 -16.48
CA LEU A 430 -3.00 24.53 -16.54
C LEU A 430 -2.25 24.18 -17.83
N ASN A 431 -2.66 24.74 -18.98
CA ASN A 431 -1.97 24.52 -20.26
C ASN A 431 -0.52 25.01 -20.18
N ASN A 432 -0.29 26.19 -19.62
CA ASN A 432 1.04 26.75 -19.42
C ASN A 432 1.89 25.91 -18.45
N MET A 433 1.31 25.47 -17.34
CA MET A 433 2.00 24.60 -16.37
C MET A 433 2.38 23.24 -16.98
N MET A 434 1.50 22.66 -17.80
CA MET A 434 1.77 21.41 -18.51
C MET A 434 2.87 21.58 -19.57
N ALA A 435 2.89 22.71 -20.30
CA ALA A 435 3.85 22.95 -21.38
C ALA A 435 5.30 23.04 -20.88
N ASP A 436 5.58 23.77 -19.80
CA ASP A 436 6.93 23.92 -19.26
C ASP A 436 6.90 24.22 -17.76
N THR A 437 7.72 23.54 -16.95
CA THR A 437 7.80 23.81 -15.52
C THR A 437 8.36 25.21 -15.23
N ARG A 438 9.11 25.80 -16.16
CA ARG A 438 9.60 27.20 -16.11
C ARG A 438 8.48 28.23 -16.25
N ASN A 439 7.32 27.84 -16.77
CA ASN A 439 6.15 28.72 -16.84
C ASN A 439 5.50 28.91 -15.46
N ASN A 440 5.85 28.08 -14.48
CA ASN A 440 5.38 28.21 -13.11
C ASN A 440 6.03 29.43 -12.46
N LYS A 441 5.29 30.52 -12.32
CA LYS A 441 5.74 31.69 -11.58
C LYS A 441 5.96 31.31 -10.12
N LEU A 442 7.14 31.60 -9.59
CA LEU A 442 7.45 31.40 -8.18
C LEU A 442 7.25 32.71 -7.40
N CYS A 443 6.76 32.58 -6.18
CA CYS A 443 6.66 33.66 -5.20
C CYS A 443 7.65 33.42 -4.08
N VAL A 444 8.46 34.43 -3.73
CA VAL A 444 9.25 34.43 -2.50
C VAL A 444 8.32 34.72 -1.32
N VAL A 445 8.53 34.01 -0.21
CA VAL A 445 7.75 34.11 1.02
C VAL A 445 8.67 34.18 2.23
N GLN A 446 8.21 34.89 3.25
CA GLN A 446 8.88 34.97 4.55
C GLN A 446 7.87 34.58 5.63
N PHE A 447 8.29 33.66 6.52
CA PHE A 447 7.45 33.17 7.60
C PHE A 447 8.20 33.16 8.93
N VAL A 448 7.45 33.45 9.98
CA VAL A 448 7.79 33.04 11.34
C VAL A 448 6.97 31.78 11.64
N VAL A 449 7.64 30.69 11.99
CA VAL A 449 7.01 29.40 12.25
C VAL A 449 7.32 28.99 13.69
N HIS A 450 6.27 28.77 14.47
CA HIS A 450 6.38 28.17 15.79
C HIS A 450 6.30 26.66 15.64
N ALA A 451 7.40 25.95 15.91
CA ALA A 451 7.53 24.52 15.65
C ALA A 451 7.84 23.72 16.93
N ARG A 452 7.57 22.42 16.87
CA ARG A 452 8.06 21.44 17.82
C ARG A 452 9.43 20.94 17.36
N SER A 453 10.41 20.95 18.25
CA SER A 453 11.74 20.36 18.03
C SER A 453 11.72 18.84 17.86
N ARG A 454 10.71 18.19 18.44
CA ARG A 454 10.53 16.74 18.37
C ARG A 454 9.53 16.38 17.27
N PRO A 455 9.92 15.53 16.32
CA PRO A 455 9.01 15.07 15.27
C PRO A 455 7.90 14.21 15.90
N PHE A 456 6.70 14.28 15.33
CA PHE A 456 5.57 13.43 15.70
C PHE A 456 5.38 12.24 14.75
N ALA A 457 5.97 12.29 13.56
CA ALA A 457 5.98 11.20 12.60
C ALA A 457 7.31 11.17 11.81
N PHE A 458 7.68 9.98 11.37
CA PHE A 458 8.85 9.73 10.53
C PHE A 458 8.38 9.09 9.23
N GLY A 459 8.68 9.73 8.10
CA GLY A 459 8.55 9.15 6.78
C GLY A 459 9.81 8.38 6.38
N GLU A 460 9.82 7.83 5.17
CA GLU A 460 10.97 7.10 4.62
C GLU A 460 12.21 7.98 4.48
N THR A 461 12.02 9.25 4.09
CA THR A 461 13.13 10.20 3.89
C THR A 461 13.01 11.50 4.69
N SER A 462 11.92 11.69 5.43
CA SER A 462 11.62 12.94 6.14
C SER A 462 11.12 12.70 7.56
N GLN A 463 11.13 13.75 8.39
CA GLN A 463 10.45 13.77 9.68
C GLN A 463 9.43 14.91 9.67
N ALA A 464 8.36 14.76 10.44
CA ALA A 464 7.25 15.71 10.47
C ALA A 464 7.11 16.29 11.88
N HIS A 465 7.10 17.62 11.96
CA HIS A 465 7.02 18.39 13.19
C HIS A 465 5.73 19.21 13.21
N TYR A 466 5.08 19.32 14.38
CA TYR A 466 3.91 20.18 14.50
C TYR A 466 4.33 21.64 14.39
N ALA A 467 3.62 22.40 13.57
CA ALA A 467 3.89 23.80 13.34
C ALA A 467 2.60 24.63 13.38
N LYS A 468 2.74 25.89 13.77
CA LYS A 468 1.71 26.92 13.63
C LYS A 468 2.34 28.26 13.26
N LEU A 469 1.52 29.19 12.78
CA LEU A 469 1.94 30.54 12.49
C LEU A 469 1.33 31.54 13.50
N PRO A 470 1.92 32.74 13.67
CA PRO A 470 1.49 33.71 14.68
C PRO A 470 0.04 34.21 14.58
N HIS A 471 -0.51 34.37 13.37
CA HIS A 471 -1.75 35.10 13.12
C HIS A 471 -2.95 34.22 12.76
N SER A 472 -2.84 32.89 12.93
CA SER A 472 -3.98 31.97 12.84
C SER A 472 -3.81 30.71 13.70
N ASP A 473 -4.93 30.13 14.14
CA ASP A 473 -4.92 28.82 14.82
C ASP A 473 -4.83 27.64 13.83
N LYS A 474 -4.46 27.92 12.58
CA LYS A 474 -4.28 26.88 11.57
C LYS A 474 -3.08 26.02 11.93
N LYS A 475 -3.25 24.72 11.71
CA LYS A 475 -2.27 23.69 12.05
C LYS A 475 -1.51 23.33 10.80
N PHE A 476 -0.20 23.28 10.93
CA PHE A 476 0.73 22.97 9.85
C PHE A 476 1.66 21.84 10.27
N VAL A 477 2.29 21.26 9.27
CA VAL A 477 3.40 20.33 9.41
C VAL A 477 4.62 20.98 8.80
N LEU A 478 5.70 21.03 9.59
CA LEU A 478 7.03 21.36 9.10
C LEU A 478 7.78 20.04 8.88
N LYS A 479 8.18 19.76 7.65
CA LYS A 479 8.92 18.55 7.27
C LYS A 479 10.39 18.87 7.02
N ASP A 480 11.28 18.12 7.64
CA ASP A 480 12.73 18.14 7.39
C ASP A 480 13.22 16.78 6.85
N PHE A 481 14.38 16.75 6.21
CA PHE A 481 14.93 15.54 5.57
C PHE A 481 15.96 14.83 6.46
N GLN A 482 15.87 13.50 6.54
CA GLN A 482 16.74 12.69 7.41
C GLN A 482 18.17 12.54 6.88
N GLN A 483 18.40 12.77 5.58
CA GLN A 483 19.70 12.64 4.90
C GLN A 483 19.87 13.79 3.89
N PRO A 484 20.61 14.87 4.23
CA PRO A 484 20.87 16.01 3.34
C PRO A 484 21.72 15.64 2.11
N ASP A 485 22.41 14.51 2.16
CA ASP A 485 23.52 14.11 1.31
C ASP A 485 23.12 13.48 -0.03
N ASN A 486 21.82 13.29 -0.30
CA ASN A 486 21.34 12.64 -1.53
C ASN A 486 20.13 13.30 -2.21
N LYS A 487 19.61 14.43 -1.69
CA LYS A 487 18.50 15.18 -2.28
C LYS A 487 18.90 16.64 -2.42
N ASP A 488 19.36 17.02 -3.61
CA ASP A 488 19.63 18.41 -3.96
C ASP A 488 18.33 19.24 -3.90
N PHE A 489 18.45 20.55 -3.65
CA PHE A 489 17.35 21.52 -3.64
C PHE A 489 16.44 21.41 -4.87
N SER A 490 17.03 21.04 -6.02
CA SER A 490 16.34 20.73 -7.28
C SER A 490 15.24 19.67 -7.13
N TYR A 491 15.47 18.60 -6.35
CA TYR A 491 14.46 17.56 -6.10
C TYR A 491 13.22 18.12 -5.40
N LEU A 492 13.44 19.03 -4.44
CA LEU A 492 12.38 19.64 -3.64
C LEU A 492 11.53 20.60 -4.47
N VAL A 493 12.19 21.35 -5.36
CA VAL A 493 11.52 22.19 -6.34
C VAL A 493 10.61 21.35 -7.24
N GLU A 494 11.07 20.18 -7.72
CA GLU A 494 10.24 19.29 -8.54
C GLU A 494 9.05 18.72 -7.75
N GLU A 495 9.23 18.33 -6.48
CA GLU A 495 8.14 17.83 -5.62
C GLU A 495 7.05 18.90 -5.41
N MET A 496 7.46 20.14 -5.09
CA MET A 496 6.55 21.28 -4.94
C MET A 496 5.79 21.58 -6.25
N GLN A 497 6.50 21.59 -7.39
CA GLN A 497 5.90 21.83 -8.70
C GLN A 497 4.93 20.72 -9.11
N GLN A 498 5.26 19.46 -8.83
CA GLN A 498 4.38 18.32 -9.08
C GLN A 498 3.07 18.48 -8.33
N GLN A 499 3.14 18.81 -7.04
CA GLN A 499 1.97 18.98 -6.19
C GLN A 499 1.11 20.18 -6.61
N ALA A 500 1.73 21.29 -7.02
CA ALA A 500 1.02 22.43 -7.60
C ALA A 500 0.31 22.08 -8.92
N LEU A 501 0.96 21.33 -9.81
CA LEU A 501 0.35 20.88 -11.07
C LEU A 501 -0.84 19.95 -10.83
N CYS A 502 -0.73 18.98 -9.91
CA CYS A 502 -1.84 18.12 -9.49
C CYS A 502 -3.03 18.94 -8.99
N LYS A 503 -2.76 19.98 -8.20
CA LYS A 503 -3.80 20.86 -7.69
C LYS A 503 -4.50 21.65 -8.78
N SER A 504 -3.76 22.12 -9.79
CA SER A 504 -4.36 22.79 -10.97
C SER A 504 -5.25 21.85 -11.78
N PHE A 505 -4.84 20.58 -11.98
CA PHE A 505 -5.73 19.57 -12.56
C PHE A 505 -7.01 19.39 -11.74
N ALA A 506 -6.89 19.34 -10.41
CA ALA A 506 -8.04 19.17 -9.51
C ALA A 506 -9.01 20.36 -9.59
N LEU A 507 -8.51 21.59 -9.73
CA LEU A 507 -9.35 22.76 -9.93
C LEU A 507 -10.21 22.61 -11.18
N GLU A 508 -9.61 22.24 -12.34
CA GLU A 508 -10.40 22.06 -13.56
C GLU A 508 -11.38 20.89 -13.45
N PHE A 509 -10.92 19.76 -12.91
CA PHE A 509 -11.73 18.57 -12.72
C PHE A 509 -12.97 18.86 -11.87
N ASN A 510 -12.80 19.56 -10.74
CA ASN A 510 -13.90 19.93 -9.86
C ASN A 510 -14.91 20.85 -10.57
N GLY A 511 -14.43 21.83 -11.35
CA GLY A 511 -15.27 22.74 -12.13
C GLY A 511 -16.10 22.02 -13.21
N LEU A 512 -15.57 20.91 -13.76
CA LEU A 512 -16.27 20.08 -14.75
C LEU A 512 -17.24 19.08 -14.11
N VAL A 513 -16.84 18.43 -13.01
CA VAL A 513 -17.62 17.38 -12.36
C VAL A 513 -18.76 17.95 -11.53
N GLN A 514 -18.59 19.12 -10.89
CA GLN A 514 -19.59 19.77 -10.04
C GLN A 514 -20.16 18.80 -8.98
N THR A 515 -19.33 18.49 -8.00
CA THR A 515 -19.62 17.53 -6.92
C THR A 515 -19.70 18.23 -5.56
N ASP A 516 -20.43 17.63 -4.62
CA ASP A 516 -20.46 18.07 -3.22
C ASP A 516 -19.15 17.79 -2.48
N HIS A 517 -18.25 17.01 -3.10
CA HIS A 517 -16.99 16.54 -2.52
C HIS A 517 -15.79 16.84 -3.44
N PRO A 518 -15.45 18.12 -3.67
CA PRO A 518 -14.37 18.51 -4.57
C PRO A 518 -13.01 18.03 -4.06
N LEU A 519 -12.19 17.46 -4.95
CA LEU A 519 -10.83 17.02 -4.61
C LEU A 519 -9.92 18.23 -4.35
N ASP A 520 -9.12 18.19 -3.29
CA ASP A 520 -8.23 19.27 -2.95
C ASP A 520 -6.87 18.72 -2.49
N PHE A 521 -5.85 18.90 -3.32
CA PHE A 521 -4.47 18.56 -2.96
C PHE A 521 -3.88 19.68 -2.11
N VAL A 522 -3.30 19.35 -0.96
CA VAL A 522 -2.51 20.33 -0.21
C VAL A 522 -1.33 20.80 -1.05
N THR A 523 -0.89 22.04 -0.87
CA THR A 523 0.31 22.58 -1.50
C THR A 523 1.42 22.70 -0.48
N THR A 524 2.65 22.47 -0.92
CA THR A 524 3.86 22.63 -0.12
C THR A 524 4.52 23.98 -0.39
N ILE A 525 5.20 24.50 0.63
CA ILE A 525 6.08 25.67 0.53
C ILE A 525 7.49 25.20 0.87
N CYS A 526 8.46 25.44 -0.02
CA CYS A 526 9.87 25.23 0.27
C CYS A 526 10.38 26.35 1.17
N LEU A 527 11.07 26.01 2.25
CA LEU A 527 11.65 26.93 3.21
C LEU A 527 13.15 26.68 3.33
N GLN A 528 13.92 27.75 3.51
CA GLN A 528 15.34 27.77 3.84
C GLN A 528 15.54 28.60 5.11
N GLY A 529 16.27 28.05 6.08
CA GLY A 529 16.51 28.72 7.35
C GLY A 529 17.30 30.03 7.21
N THR A 530 16.91 31.08 7.92
CA THR A 530 17.66 32.35 7.96
C THR A 530 18.12 32.74 9.36
N ALA A 531 17.20 32.80 10.34
CA ALA A 531 17.51 33.08 11.75
C ALA A 531 16.80 32.07 12.67
N GLY A 532 17.51 31.52 13.66
CA GLY A 532 16.99 30.48 14.56
C GLY A 532 16.97 29.05 13.98
N ALA A 533 16.90 28.91 12.64
CA ALA A 533 17.13 27.67 11.89
C ALA A 533 18.55 27.64 11.30
N ARG A 534 19.12 26.45 10.99
CA ARG A 534 20.43 26.41 10.30
C ARG A 534 20.25 26.90 8.86
N LYS A 535 21.21 27.70 8.37
CA LYS A 535 21.17 28.35 7.05
C LYS A 535 21.09 27.36 5.87
N ASP A 536 21.49 26.12 6.11
CA ASP A 536 21.48 25.02 5.14
C ASP A 536 20.29 24.06 5.35
N ASP A 537 19.43 24.27 6.35
CA ASP A 537 18.24 23.44 6.56
C ASP A 537 17.18 23.83 5.51
N ILE A 538 16.89 22.90 4.59
CA ILE A 538 15.76 23.02 3.66
C ILE A 538 14.58 22.21 4.21
N MET A 539 13.43 22.85 4.31
CA MET A 539 12.21 22.27 4.90
C MET A 539 10.99 22.49 4.01
N PHE A 540 9.93 21.70 4.23
CA PHE A 540 8.61 21.95 3.66
C PHE A 540 7.62 22.38 4.74
N LEU A 541 6.78 23.34 4.41
CA LEU A 541 5.60 23.68 5.20
C LEU A 541 4.34 23.30 4.43
N GLU A 542 3.45 22.55 5.06
CA GLU A 542 2.16 22.15 4.49
C GLU A 542 1.05 22.17 5.56
N PRO A 543 -0.22 22.33 5.17
CA PRO A 543 -1.35 22.17 6.07
C PRO A 543 -1.38 20.78 6.73
N LEU A 544 -1.70 20.73 8.02
CA LEU A 544 -1.90 19.45 8.71
C LEU A 544 -3.18 18.76 8.20
N ILE A 545 -3.01 17.59 7.60
CA ILE A 545 -4.13 16.71 7.22
C ILE A 545 -4.50 15.83 8.41
N ASP A 546 -5.79 15.57 8.57
CA ASP A 546 -6.28 14.62 9.56
C ASP A 546 -5.83 13.20 9.17
N THR A 547 -4.95 12.60 9.96
CA THR A 547 -4.41 11.26 9.69
C THR A 547 -5.22 10.14 10.33
N THR A 548 -6.34 10.45 10.99
CA THR A 548 -7.12 9.44 11.71
C THR A 548 -7.79 8.42 10.79
N ASN A 549 -8.06 8.76 9.54
CA ASN A 549 -8.68 7.90 8.52
C ASN A 549 -8.05 8.12 7.13
N TYR A 550 -6.72 8.03 7.06
CA TYR A 550 -5.99 8.21 5.80
C TYR A 550 -6.22 7.02 4.85
N VAL A 551 -6.58 7.29 3.60
CA VAL A 551 -6.86 6.28 2.56
C VAL A 551 -5.95 6.52 1.37
N ARG A 552 -5.45 5.43 0.77
CA ARG A 552 -4.79 5.44 -0.54
C ARG A 552 -5.74 4.83 -1.56
N TYR A 553 -6.23 5.65 -2.49
CA TYR A 553 -7.19 5.26 -3.51
C TYR A 553 -6.52 4.59 -4.71
N ASN A 554 -5.31 5.01 -5.09
CA ASN A 554 -4.47 4.30 -6.05
C ASN A 554 -2.99 4.56 -5.74
N SER A 555 -2.07 3.82 -6.38
CA SER A 555 -0.63 4.02 -6.24
C SER A 555 0.00 4.51 -7.54
N ASN A 556 1.26 4.94 -7.48
CA ASN A 556 2.10 5.21 -8.65
C ASN A 556 2.60 3.94 -9.35
N GLY A 557 2.04 2.78 -9.02
CA GLY A 557 2.36 1.49 -9.61
C GLY A 557 1.07 0.69 -9.81
N TYR A 558 1.13 -0.61 -9.56
CA TYR A 558 0.02 -1.52 -9.88
C TYR A 558 -1.00 -1.70 -8.74
N TYR A 559 -1.66 -0.60 -8.31
CA TYR A 559 -2.73 -0.66 -7.31
C TYR A 559 -3.83 0.37 -7.54
N VAL A 560 -5.07 -0.09 -7.47
CA VAL A 560 -6.32 0.70 -7.47
C VAL A 560 -7.22 0.11 -6.39
N LEU A 561 -7.75 0.95 -5.51
CA LEU A 561 -8.71 0.54 -4.48
C LEU A 561 -10.02 0.12 -5.15
N ASN A 562 -10.45 -1.11 -4.90
CA ASN A 562 -11.67 -1.68 -5.46
C ASN A 562 -12.85 -1.48 -4.49
N ASP A 563 -13.26 -0.23 -4.33
CA ASP A 563 -14.41 0.20 -3.53
C ASP A 563 -15.26 1.19 -4.35
N ASP A 564 -16.25 0.68 -5.07
CA ASP A 564 -17.11 1.49 -5.94
C ASP A 564 -18.19 2.25 -5.14
N ASP A 565 -18.37 1.94 -3.85
CA ASP A 565 -19.35 2.57 -2.96
C ASP A 565 -18.77 3.83 -2.30
N ASP A 566 -17.44 3.95 -2.18
CA ASP A 566 -16.78 5.15 -1.67
C ASP A 566 -16.75 6.28 -2.73
N PRO A 567 -17.49 7.39 -2.54
CA PRO A 567 -17.52 8.49 -3.50
C PRO A 567 -16.15 9.15 -3.68
N PHE A 568 -15.27 9.13 -2.68
CA PHE A 568 -13.91 9.68 -2.81
C PHE A 568 -13.03 8.79 -3.68
N ASN A 569 -13.19 7.46 -3.59
CA ASN A 569 -12.51 6.53 -4.47
C ASN A 569 -12.98 6.69 -5.92
N VAL A 570 -14.30 6.75 -6.15
CA VAL A 570 -14.88 6.98 -7.49
C VAL A 570 -14.34 8.27 -8.11
N MET A 571 -14.27 9.35 -7.32
CA MET A 571 -13.66 10.62 -7.72
C MET A 571 -12.17 10.48 -8.03
N ALA A 572 -11.40 9.81 -7.18
CA ALA A 572 -9.96 9.62 -7.35
C ALA A 572 -9.61 8.86 -8.65
N GLN A 573 -10.30 7.77 -8.96
CA GLN A 573 -10.04 7.01 -10.19
C GLN A 573 -10.43 7.79 -11.44
N ALA A 574 -11.56 8.50 -11.39
CA ALA A 574 -11.98 9.35 -12.50
C ALA A 574 -11.04 10.55 -12.70
N PHE A 575 -10.50 11.10 -11.61
CA PHE A 575 -9.51 12.18 -11.65
C PHE A 575 -8.21 11.73 -12.31
N SER A 576 -7.65 10.58 -11.91
CA SER A 576 -6.47 10.01 -12.57
C SER A 576 -6.71 9.83 -14.07
N HIS A 577 -7.82 9.20 -14.47
CA HIS A 577 -8.17 9.05 -15.88
C HIS A 577 -8.34 10.40 -16.61
N PHE A 578 -9.01 11.36 -15.96
CA PHE A 578 -9.19 12.71 -16.50
C PHE A 578 -7.84 13.38 -16.79
N THR A 579 -6.85 13.28 -15.89
CA THR A 579 -5.54 13.92 -16.10
C THR A 579 -4.83 13.40 -17.36
N PHE A 580 -4.96 12.10 -17.65
CA PHE A 580 -4.44 11.49 -18.87
C PHE A 580 -5.17 12.00 -20.11
N GLU A 581 -6.50 12.03 -20.10
CA GLU A 581 -7.27 12.52 -21.23
C GLU A 581 -7.05 14.02 -21.47
N ARG A 582 -7.06 14.84 -20.40
CA ARG A 582 -6.93 16.31 -20.43
C ARG A 582 -5.56 16.78 -20.89
N SER A 583 -4.53 15.97 -20.69
CA SER A 583 -3.16 16.22 -21.10
C SER A 583 -2.80 15.63 -22.47
N PHE A 584 -3.77 15.07 -23.20
CA PHE A 584 -3.52 14.35 -24.45
C PHE A 584 -2.50 13.20 -24.28
N GLY A 585 -2.59 12.51 -23.13
CA GLY A 585 -1.76 11.37 -22.78
C GLY A 585 -0.33 11.71 -22.40
N ASN A 586 -0.04 12.96 -22.02
CA ASN A 586 1.31 13.37 -21.58
C ASN A 586 1.50 13.22 -20.07
N PHE A 587 0.45 13.35 -19.27
CA PHE A 587 0.51 13.32 -17.81
C PHE A 587 -0.53 12.34 -17.25
N LEU A 588 -0.17 11.60 -16.21
CA LEU A 588 -1.12 10.82 -15.42
C LEU A 588 -0.82 11.05 -13.94
N VAL A 589 -1.78 11.65 -13.24
CA VAL A 589 -1.70 11.84 -11.78
C VAL A 589 -2.22 10.59 -11.08
N VAL A 590 -1.38 10.02 -10.21
CA VAL A 590 -1.61 8.79 -9.45
C VAL A 590 -1.09 8.97 -8.02
N ASN A 591 -1.05 7.88 -7.26
CA ASN A 591 -0.76 7.92 -5.83
C ASN A 591 -1.74 8.85 -5.11
N ILE A 592 -3.02 8.75 -5.47
CA ILE A 592 -4.08 9.57 -4.89
C ILE A 592 -4.34 9.07 -3.48
N GLN A 593 -3.96 9.86 -2.48
CA GLN A 593 -4.04 9.48 -1.07
C GLN A 593 -4.26 10.69 -0.17
N GLY A 594 -4.89 10.48 0.98
CA GLY A 594 -5.23 11.53 1.93
C GLY A 594 -6.41 11.17 2.82
N TYR A 595 -7.09 12.17 3.37
CA TYR A 595 -8.31 11.98 4.13
C TYR A 595 -9.50 12.51 3.33
N ARG A 596 -10.40 11.61 2.92
CA ARG A 596 -11.58 11.94 2.09
C ARG A 596 -11.13 12.69 0.84
N ASN A 597 -11.54 13.95 0.68
CA ASN A 597 -11.21 14.81 -0.44
C ASN A 597 -9.96 15.69 -0.23
N THR A 598 -9.34 15.67 0.95
CA THR A 598 -8.08 16.40 1.22
C THR A 598 -6.90 15.47 0.99
N LEU A 599 -6.13 15.73 -0.07
CA LEU A 599 -5.14 14.82 -0.62
C LEU A 599 -3.72 15.37 -0.49
N THR A 600 -2.71 14.51 -0.44
CA THR A 600 -1.28 14.90 -0.38
C THR A 600 -0.39 13.89 -1.08
N ASP A 601 0.86 14.32 -1.31
CA ASP A 601 1.95 13.50 -1.84
C ASP A 601 1.54 12.72 -3.11
N PRO A 602 0.91 13.36 -4.11
CA PRO A 602 0.59 12.70 -5.37
C PRO A 602 1.87 12.34 -6.12
N ALA A 603 1.75 11.50 -7.15
CA ALA A 603 2.80 11.24 -8.12
C ALA A 603 2.30 11.54 -9.54
N ILE A 604 3.19 12.01 -10.41
CA ILE A 604 2.91 12.22 -11.82
C ILE A 604 3.78 11.29 -12.65
N HIS A 605 3.15 10.51 -13.51
CA HIS A 605 3.81 9.88 -14.63
C HIS A 605 3.77 10.82 -15.83
N THR A 606 4.88 10.93 -16.57
CA THR A 606 4.95 11.77 -17.78
C THR A 606 5.71 11.10 -18.92
N LYS A 607 5.29 11.36 -20.17
CA LYS A 607 6.04 10.96 -21.38
C LYS A 607 7.35 11.70 -21.53
N GLU A 608 7.42 12.91 -21.00
CA GLU A 608 8.59 13.78 -21.14
C GLU A 608 9.66 13.39 -20.11
N GLY A 609 10.72 12.74 -20.57
CA GLY A 609 11.79 12.19 -19.71
C GLY A 609 12.53 13.24 -18.87
N GLU A 610 12.48 14.53 -19.22
CA GLU A 610 13.13 15.59 -18.45
C GLU A 610 12.24 16.19 -17.35
N LYS A 611 10.91 16.09 -17.46
CA LYS A 611 9.99 16.63 -16.45
C LYS A 611 9.88 15.65 -15.28
N PHE A 612 10.04 16.17 -14.07
CA PHE A 612 9.95 15.37 -12.84
C PHE A 612 10.93 14.18 -12.83
N LYS A 613 12.10 14.33 -13.46
CA LYS A 613 13.09 13.26 -13.62
C LYS A 613 13.82 12.91 -12.33
N LEU A 614 13.82 13.82 -11.36
CA LEU A 614 14.44 13.60 -10.06
C LEU A 614 13.50 12.84 -9.11
N LEU A 615 12.21 12.74 -9.44
CA LEU A 615 11.21 12.08 -8.62
C LEU A 615 11.14 10.57 -8.96
N PRO A 616 11.58 9.66 -8.06
CA PRO A 616 11.60 8.22 -8.34
C PRO A 616 10.20 7.60 -8.46
N THR A 617 9.15 8.34 -8.06
CA THR A 617 7.75 7.93 -8.23
C THR A 617 7.26 8.08 -9.66
N ASN A 618 7.98 8.82 -10.52
CA ASN A 618 7.68 8.96 -11.95
C ASN A 618 8.18 7.74 -12.72
N LEU A 619 7.27 6.78 -12.98
CA LEU A 619 7.54 5.59 -13.79
C LEU A 619 7.39 5.85 -15.31
N HIS A 620 7.36 7.11 -15.72
CA HIS A 620 7.20 7.54 -17.11
C HIS A 620 6.03 6.84 -17.82
N GLU A 621 6.19 6.46 -19.09
CA GLU A 621 5.14 5.82 -19.87
C GLU A 621 4.69 4.46 -19.32
N GLU A 622 5.57 3.73 -18.64
CA GLU A 622 5.22 2.44 -18.03
C GLU A 622 4.16 2.59 -16.93
N GLY A 623 4.26 3.69 -16.16
CA GLY A 623 3.27 4.02 -15.14
C GLY A 623 1.85 4.17 -15.69
N PHE A 624 1.69 4.63 -16.93
CA PHE A 624 0.37 4.72 -17.57
C PHE A 624 -0.27 3.33 -17.74
N LYS A 625 0.53 2.35 -18.14
CA LYS A 625 0.06 0.98 -18.38
C LYS A 625 -0.44 0.36 -17.08
N PHE A 626 0.23 0.61 -15.96
CA PHE A 626 -0.17 0.10 -14.65
C PHE A 626 -1.56 0.58 -14.23
N PHE A 627 -1.82 1.88 -14.39
CA PHE A 627 -3.14 2.43 -14.10
C PHE A 627 -4.22 1.85 -15.02
N PHE A 628 -4.05 1.92 -16.34
CA PHE A 628 -5.09 1.49 -17.29
C PHE A 628 -5.34 -0.02 -17.31
N ALA A 629 -4.39 -0.82 -16.84
CA ALA A 629 -4.58 -2.27 -16.72
C ALA A 629 -5.61 -2.66 -15.64
N LEU A 630 -5.71 -1.86 -14.57
CA LEU A 630 -6.63 -2.05 -13.44
C LEU A 630 -7.83 -1.11 -13.46
N HIS A 631 -7.71 0.04 -14.09
CA HIS A 631 -8.74 1.07 -14.12
C HIS A 631 -10.03 0.59 -14.78
N LYS A 632 -11.14 0.83 -14.12
CA LYS A 632 -12.49 0.65 -14.66
C LYS A 632 -13.16 2.02 -14.73
N CYS A 633 -13.61 2.41 -15.91
CA CYS A 633 -14.38 3.63 -16.06
C CYS A 633 -15.65 3.57 -15.18
N ASN A 634 -15.85 4.60 -14.38
CA ASN A 634 -17.02 4.75 -13.52
C ASN A 634 -17.97 5.84 -14.05
N ALA A 635 -19.03 6.15 -13.30
CA ALA A 635 -20.04 7.12 -13.70
C ALA A 635 -19.46 8.52 -14.00
N ILE A 636 -18.40 8.93 -13.31
CA ILE A 636 -17.75 10.23 -13.52
C ILE A 636 -16.91 10.21 -14.80
N CYS A 637 -16.19 9.11 -15.08
CA CYS A 637 -15.53 8.92 -16.38
C CYS A 637 -16.53 9.05 -17.53
N GLY A 638 -17.73 8.46 -17.37
CA GLY A 638 -18.83 8.56 -18.32
C GLY A 638 -19.36 10.00 -18.46
N LYS A 639 -19.59 10.70 -17.34
CA LYS A 639 -20.03 12.11 -17.33
C LYS A 639 -19.05 13.02 -18.08
N LEU A 640 -17.74 12.80 -17.89
CA LEU A 640 -16.68 13.53 -18.57
C LEU A 640 -16.42 13.03 -20.01
N GLN A 641 -17.06 11.93 -20.41
CA GLN A 641 -16.89 11.27 -21.71
C GLN A 641 -15.41 10.99 -22.04
N LEU A 642 -14.67 10.48 -21.06
CA LEU A 642 -13.27 10.10 -21.23
C LEU A 642 -13.18 8.90 -22.18
N LYS A 643 -12.29 8.96 -23.17
CA LYS A 643 -12.23 7.97 -24.26
C LYS A 643 -11.15 6.93 -24.05
N SER A 644 -10.04 7.32 -23.44
CA SER A 644 -8.89 6.46 -23.21
C SER A 644 -9.28 5.19 -22.45
N ASN A 645 -8.71 4.06 -22.83
CA ASN A 645 -9.01 2.77 -22.22
C ASN A 645 -7.83 1.81 -22.36
N LYS A 646 -7.96 0.64 -21.73
CA LYS A 646 -6.95 -0.42 -21.74
C LYS A 646 -6.54 -0.85 -23.15
N ASP A 647 -7.50 -1.02 -24.06
CA ASP A 647 -7.22 -1.48 -25.43
C ASP A 647 -6.42 -0.44 -26.22
N MET A 648 -6.78 0.85 -26.10
CA MET A 648 -6.05 1.97 -26.69
C MET A 648 -4.63 2.09 -26.13
N MET A 649 -4.48 1.87 -24.82
CA MET A 649 -3.18 1.83 -24.15
C MET A 649 -2.29 0.70 -24.67
N LEU A 650 -2.85 -0.51 -24.83
CA LEU A 650 -2.12 -1.67 -25.37
C LEU A 650 -1.76 -1.50 -26.85
N ALA A 651 -2.63 -0.84 -27.63
CA ALA A 651 -2.40 -0.56 -29.04
C ALA A 651 -1.44 0.62 -29.28
N GLY A 652 -1.18 1.46 -28.26
CA GLY A 652 -0.42 2.70 -28.42
C GLY A 652 -1.12 3.74 -29.31
N SER A 653 -2.42 3.59 -29.55
CA SER A 653 -3.22 4.44 -30.44
C SER A 653 -4.33 5.11 -29.66
N PHE A 654 -4.21 6.42 -29.47
CA PHE A 654 -5.15 7.21 -28.69
C PHE A 654 -5.96 8.16 -29.56
N LYS A 655 -7.24 8.28 -29.23
CA LYS A 655 -8.15 9.31 -29.74
C LYS A 655 -8.67 10.08 -28.55
N PHE A 656 -8.06 11.22 -28.29
CA PHE A 656 -8.42 12.06 -27.16
C PHE A 656 -9.67 12.90 -27.42
N ARG A 657 -10.20 13.47 -26.35
CA ARG A 657 -11.18 14.55 -26.38
C ARG A 657 -10.49 15.88 -26.66
N GLU A 658 -10.97 16.59 -27.69
CA GLU A 658 -10.43 17.90 -28.08
C GLU A 658 -11.21 19.07 -27.44
N ILE A 659 -12.53 18.93 -27.27
CA ILE A 659 -13.42 20.01 -26.80
C ILE A 659 -13.94 19.69 -25.41
N TRP A 660 -13.56 20.46 -24.39
CA TRP A 660 -14.05 20.30 -23.01
C TRP A 660 -15.30 21.15 -22.74
N PRO A 661 -16.25 20.68 -21.89
CA PRO A 661 -17.37 21.50 -21.46
C PRO A 661 -16.93 22.76 -20.72
N THR A 662 -17.81 23.77 -20.65
CA THR A 662 -17.57 24.96 -19.81
C THR A 662 -17.56 24.55 -18.34
N MET A 663 -16.45 24.82 -17.65
CA MET A 663 -16.33 24.60 -16.21
C MET A 663 -17.13 25.64 -15.41
N GLN A 664 -17.60 25.26 -14.22
CA GLN A 664 -18.01 26.26 -13.25
C GLN A 664 -16.81 27.14 -12.85
N SER A 665 -17.10 28.40 -12.54
CA SER A 665 -16.07 29.34 -12.09
C SER A 665 -15.59 28.95 -10.68
N THR A 666 -14.45 28.27 -10.62
CA THR A 666 -13.73 27.89 -9.39
C THR A 666 -12.40 28.62 -9.32
N VAL A 667 -11.96 28.95 -8.10
CA VAL A 667 -10.72 29.67 -7.83
C VAL A 667 -10.02 29.09 -6.60
N PHE A 668 -8.76 29.44 -6.40
CA PHE A 668 -8.06 29.14 -5.15
C PHE A 668 -8.36 30.20 -4.09
N CYS A 669 -8.41 29.79 -2.83
CA CYS A 669 -8.34 30.70 -1.70
C CYS A 669 -7.06 31.56 -1.79
N ALA A 670 -7.19 32.86 -1.54
CA ALA A 670 -6.12 33.85 -1.65
C ALA A 670 -4.99 33.68 -0.63
N SER A 671 -5.19 32.88 0.42
CA SER A 671 -4.11 32.50 1.34
C SER A 671 -3.18 31.50 0.66
N LYS A 672 -1.89 31.86 0.50
CA LYS A 672 -0.85 30.99 -0.08
C LYS A 672 -0.61 29.73 0.74
N LEU A 673 -0.90 29.79 2.03
CA LEU A 673 -0.83 28.67 2.98
C LEU A 673 -2.04 27.73 2.88
N CYS A 674 -3.18 28.23 2.39
CA CYS A 674 -4.42 27.45 2.35
C CYS A 674 -4.68 26.87 0.96
N ARG A 675 -4.70 27.75 -0.07
CA ARG A 675 -5.00 27.43 -1.47
C ARG A 675 -6.24 26.55 -1.71
N LYS A 676 -7.16 26.44 -0.76
CA LYS A 676 -8.36 25.59 -0.89
C LYS A 676 -9.11 25.93 -2.18
N ILE A 677 -9.53 24.94 -2.94
CA ILE A 677 -10.34 25.14 -4.15
C ILE A 677 -11.75 25.50 -3.71
N ILE A 678 -12.26 26.63 -4.19
CA ILE A 678 -13.59 27.16 -3.84
C ILE A 678 -14.35 27.61 -5.08
N GLY A 679 -15.68 27.46 -5.06
CA GLY A 679 -16.53 28.07 -6.08
C GLY A 679 -16.54 29.59 -5.94
N VAL A 680 -16.50 30.32 -7.04
CA VAL A 680 -16.55 31.80 -7.03
C VAL A 680 -17.86 32.30 -6.40
N ALA A 681 -18.96 31.58 -6.59
CA ALA A 681 -20.26 31.92 -5.98
C ALA A 681 -20.27 31.77 -4.46
N THR A 682 -19.47 30.85 -3.90
CA THR A 682 -19.38 30.59 -2.45
C THR A 682 -18.23 31.33 -1.78
N ALA A 683 -17.31 31.91 -2.56
CA ALA A 683 -16.14 32.60 -2.04
C ALA A 683 -16.50 33.89 -1.29
N LYS A 684 -15.76 34.17 -0.21
CA LYS A 684 -15.89 35.41 0.55
C LYS A 684 -15.02 36.51 -0.07
N ASN A 685 -15.55 37.74 -0.01
CA ASN A 685 -14.95 38.92 -0.60
C ASN A 685 -14.66 39.94 0.49
N SER A 686 -13.45 40.50 0.48
CA SER A 686 -13.09 41.61 1.36
C SER A 686 -13.22 42.92 0.60
N SER A 687 -13.84 43.93 1.21
CA SER A 687 -13.85 45.29 0.68
C SER A 687 -12.43 45.89 0.58
N LYS A 688 -11.50 45.43 1.44
CA LYS A 688 -10.10 45.86 1.45
C LYS A 688 -9.26 45.20 0.35
N PHE A 689 -9.66 44.01 -0.10
CA PHE A 689 -8.94 43.21 -1.09
C PHE A 689 -9.91 42.63 -2.13
N PRO A 690 -10.52 43.48 -2.99
CA PRO A 690 -11.67 43.11 -3.82
C PRO A 690 -11.37 42.05 -4.88
N GLU A 691 -10.12 41.96 -5.34
CA GLU A 691 -9.66 40.98 -6.33
C GLU A 691 -9.34 39.60 -5.73
N ARG A 692 -9.34 39.48 -4.40
CA ARG A 692 -8.95 38.26 -3.69
C ARG A 692 -10.18 37.52 -3.16
N ARG A 693 -10.20 36.21 -3.40
CA ARG A 693 -11.29 35.31 -3.00
C ARG A 693 -10.85 34.45 -1.81
N TRP A 694 -11.68 34.36 -0.78
CA TRP A 694 -11.33 33.69 0.47
C TRP A 694 -12.27 32.53 0.76
N CYS A 695 -11.75 31.44 1.32
CA CYS A 695 -12.59 30.35 1.83
C CYS A 695 -13.17 30.70 3.20
N ASP A 696 -14.22 29.98 3.60
CA ASP A 696 -14.89 30.16 4.91
C ASP A 696 -13.95 29.97 6.11
N ASP A 697 -12.87 29.18 5.94
CA ASP A 697 -11.90 28.91 7.00
C ASP A 697 -10.84 30.04 7.14
N CYS A 698 -10.60 30.82 6.09
CA CYS A 698 -9.58 31.89 6.09
C CYS A 698 -10.19 33.27 6.36
N PHE A 699 -11.39 33.53 5.84
CA PHE A 699 -11.99 34.85 5.89
C PHE A 699 -12.16 35.40 7.32
N PRO A 700 -12.60 34.62 8.33
CA PRO A 700 -12.72 35.12 9.70
C PRO A 700 -11.38 35.60 10.30
N TRP A 701 -10.26 34.98 9.93
CA TRP A 701 -8.93 35.38 10.40
C TRP A 701 -8.45 36.67 9.78
N LEU A 702 -8.85 36.95 8.54
CA LEU A 702 -8.57 38.23 7.87
C LEU A 702 -9.15 39.38 8.69
N GLU A 703 -10.40 39.26 9.12
CA GLU A 703 -11.10 40.27 9.91
C GLU A 703 -10.56 40.34 11.34
N LYS A 704 -10.48 39.19 12.03
CA LYS A 704 -10.07 39.11 13.45
C LYS A 704 -8.66 39.63 13.71
N SER A 705 -7.73 39.47 12.77
CA SER A 705 -6.34 39.90 12.92
C SER A 705 -6.07 41.31 12.39
N THR A 706 -7.11 42.04 11.97
CA THR A 706 -6.98 43.45 11.59
C THR A 706 -6.81 44.31 12.83
N SER A 707 -5.73 45.08 12.89
CA SER A 707 -5.49 46.06 13.95
C SER A 707 -4.92 47.36 13.37
N THR A 708 -5.12 48.44 14.12
CA THR A 708 -4.50 49.74 13.84
C THR A 708 -3.02 49.69 14.22
N GLN A 709 -2.15 50.04 13.28
CA GLN A 709 -0.70 50.15 13.43
C GLN A 709 -0.29 51.62 13.44
N THR A 710 0.79 51.94 14.17
CA THR A 710 1.42 53.26 14.13
C THR A 710 2.59 53.24 13.15
N CYS A 711 2.63 54.21 12.25
CA CYS A 711 3.69 54.34 11.26
C CYS A 711 5.04 54.66 11.93
N ARG A 712 6.10 53.95 11.51
CA ARG A 712 7.47 54.17 12.00
C ARG A 712 8.01 55.56 11.70
N GLU A 713 7.60 56.16 10.58
CA GLU A 713 8.07 57.48 10.11
C GLU A 713 7.38 58.66 10.81
N GLY A 714 6.41 58.42 11.71
CA GLY A 714 5.81 59.50 12.48
C GLY A 714 4.65 59.07 13.38
N PRO A 715 4.55 59.61 14.61
CA PRO A 715 3.57 59.17 15.62
C PRO A 715 2.11 59.52 15.30
N VAL A 716 1.86 60.34 14.27
CA VAL A 716 0.52 60.84 13.93
C VAL A 716 -0.18 60.00 12.86
N HIS A 717 0.54 59.10 12.19
CA HIS A 717 0.00 58.32 11.08
C HIS A 717 -0.35 56.91 11.56
N HIS A 718 -1.64 56.60 11.50
CA HIS A 718 -2.17 55.28 11.82
C HIS A 718 -2.76 54.65 10.57
N PHE A 719 -2.58 53.34 10.41
CA PHE A 719 -3.16 52.59 9.30
C PHE A 719 -3.59 51.20 9.77
N GLU A 720 -4.60 50.63 9.12
CA GLU A 720 -5.04 49.28 9.44
C GLU A 720 -4.22 48.23 8.69
N ALA A 721 -3.81 47.18 9.40
CA ALA A 721 -3.14 46.02 8.83
C ALA A 721 -3.71 44.73 9.42
N SER A 722 -4.01 43.77 8.55
CA SER A 722 -4.39 42.41 8.96
C SER A 722 -3.14 41.55 9.07
N GLY A 723 -2.80 41.12 10.29
CA GLY A 723 -1.65 40.24 10.51
C GLY A 723 -1.77 38.95 9.70
N PHE A 724 -2.97 38.35 9.67
CA PHE A 724 -3.25 37.16 8.88
C PHE A 724 -3.13 37.42 7.38
N PHE A 725 -3.52 38.59 6.88
CA PHE A 725 -3.34 38.91 5.46
C PHE A 725 -1.87 38.80 5.08
N TYR A 726 -0.99 39.58 5.73
CA TYR A 726 0.43 39.61 5.39
C TYR A 726 1.09 38.25 5.59
N GLU A 727 0.80 37.57 6.71
CA GLU A 727 1.23 36.19 6.95
C GLU A 727 0.78 35.25 5.83
N SER A 728 -0.50 35.26 5.45
CA SER A 728 -1.03 34.41 4.39
C SER A 728 -0.43 34.66 3.01
N GLN A 729 0.20 35.82 2.81
CA GLN A 729 0.91 36.19 1.58
C GLN A 729 2.41 35.90 1.65
N GLY A 730 2.91 35.42 2.79
CA GLY A 730 4.34 35.24 3.08
C GLY A 730 5.08 36.57 3.16
N ARG A 731 4.46 37.60 3.75
CA ARG A 731 5.03 38.95 3.89
C ARG A 731 5.05 39.36 5.36
N ARG A 732 6.03 40.18 5.72
CA ARG A 732 6.04 40.87 7.02
C ARG A 732 4.92 41.92 7.05
N ILE A 733 4.36 42.13 8.24
CA ILE A 733 3.41 43.23 8.46
C ILE A 733 4.18 44.54 8.23
N PRO A 734 3.64 45.46 7.40
CA PRO A 734 4.31 46.71 7.12
C PRO A 734 4.43 47.55 8.40
N THR A 735 5.55 48.26 8.51
CA THR A 735 5.82 49.19 9.62
C THR A 735 5.63 50.66 9.20
N ARG A 736 5.36 50.91 7.91
CA ARG A 736 5.11 52.23 7.34
C ARG A 736 3.70 52.27 6.74
N CYS A 737 3.02 53.40 6.86
CA CYS A 737 1.71 53.61 6.22
C CYS A 737 1.86 53.71 4.69
N PRO A 738 0.79 53.46 3.90
CA PRO A 738 0.83 53.53 2.44
C PRO A 738 1.43 54.84 1.88
N ASP A 739 1.10 55.97 2.50
CA ASP A 739 1.60 57.30 2.08
C ASP A 739 3.14 57.41 2.17
N HIS A 740 3.76 56.74 3.15
CA HIS A 740 5.21 56.72 3.33
C HIS A 740 5.91 55.54 2.62
N VAL A 741 5.14 54.58 2.10
CA VAL A 741 5.67 53.53 1.21
C VAL A 741 5.81 54.07 -0.21
N GLN A 742 4.81 54.83 -0.68
CA GLN A 742 4.82 55.44 -2.02
C GLN A 742 5.82 56.59 -2.18
N SER A 743 6.28 57.22 -1.10
CA SER A 743 7.30 58.28 -1.15
C SER A 743 8.75 57.75 -1.18
N ALA A 744 8.94 56.44 -1.09
CA ALA A 744 10.24 55.78 -1.02
C ALA A 744 10.57 54.89 -2.24
N GLU A 745 9.60 54.68 -3.13
CA GLU A 745 9.77 54.14 -4.49
C GLU A 745 9.84 55.29 -5.48
#